data_AF-A0A3M7KQS4-F1
#
_entry.id   AF-A0A3M7KQS4-F1
#
_cell.length_a   1.000
_cell.length_b   1.000
_cell.length_c   1.000
_cell.angle_alpha   90.00
_cell.angle_beta   90.00
_cell.angle_gamma   90.00
#
_symmetry.space_group_name_H-M   'P 1'
#
loop_
_entity.id
_entity.type
_entity.pdbx_description
1 polymer ?
#
loop_
_entity_poly.entity_id
_entity_poly.type
_entity_poly.pdbx_seq_one_letter_code
_entity_poly.pdbx_strand_id
1 'polypeptide(L)'
;MATGAAPINLQNLGIQNANITFTNVTLESEKYICVRETSPTNQLVIIDLSNPSSPQRRPITADSALMNPGSQIIALKAAVPGVTGDNLQIFDLAAKAKLKSVQFPQSVVFWKWVSPGRLGLVTATSVYHWDLEGDAPPAKVFDRAANLEGTQIITYRVDAAGRWCVLVGIAPGAPDRPALVKGFMQLYSVDQARSQALEAHAAAFASLALPGRADPVPVIAFAQKTAAAGGAVTSKLHVIELGLPGKTSLKRSAELFFPPEFADDFPVSMQIGDKYGLVYVVTKLGLLFVYDLETATAIFRTRISADPFFIAAPAPSTGGFVAINRRGQVLAGGPAPDAIIPFIAGQLQNVELALALAQRGNLPGAEGLVVQSFQRQYAAGQYREAAETAARSPQGSLRTRETVEAFKRVPAVPGQTSPLLVYFGTVLAREALNAYESVELGRLVLAQGKKPLLDGWWRDGKLSASEELGDLFRGAGDWDAALAVYRAAGAQGKVVEALAAKGDFEELGRYAATTGSQPDYLFLLQSLLRDSPEAAVGLAKAVARQPGPPLDLNTMADLFLQRNAVKEATAFLLDALADDAPAHAALQTKLLEINLVTAPAVADAILGAGGLTRYDRPRIAQLCEKAGLYARALAHYTDLADIKRVLGNARAIDPAALVEYFGTLSAEWALDCLRVLLEADPAANLELVVRVAREYSEQLTVARIVALFEAAGSWDGLYFFLGGVLAGSEDPEVHYKYIEAAARTGQVKEVERVTRESSCYPPDRVKTFLMEANLPDARPLINVCDRHGFVPDLTLYLYKKSMLRYIEGYVQKVSPAKTPAVVGALLDAEADEAFITNLVLSVRSLVPVAELVEAVESRNRLKMLNPLLEQLVSEGSRDPGVHDALGKIIVDANTNPEHFLTTNPYYDSLVVGRFAERRDPGLACVAYKRGQCDEALVACTNKHAMFKLQARYVVERADAGLWESVLGPENASRRQLIDQVVSTALPECKNPEQVSVAVKAFMGADLQAPLIELLEKIVLNNSSFSNNHNLQNLLIITAIK
;
A
#
# COMPACT_ATOMS: atom_id res chain seq x y z
N MET A 1 2.09 69.09 11.13
CA MET A 1 2.64 68.05 10.25
C MET A 1 3.50 67.14 11.10
N ALA A 2 3.27 65.83 11.05
CA ALA A 2 4.17 64.87 11.67
C ALA A 2 5.31 64.58 10.69
N THR A 3 6.55 64.93 11.06
CA THR A 3 7.74 64.41 10.38
C THR A 3 7.94 62.98 10.87
N GLY A 4 7.13 62.05 10.35
CA GLY A 4 7.04 60.67 10.86
C GLY A 4 8.24 59.77 10.56
N ALA A 5 9.26 60.26 9.87
CA ALA A 5 10.49 59.53 9.58
C ALA A 5 11.68 60.24 10.24
N ALA A 6 12.63 59.46 10.77
CA ALA A 6 13.91 59.97 11.24
C ALA A 6 14.54 60.88 10.16
N PRO A 7 15.13 62.03 10.52
CA PRO A 7 15.69 62.94 9.54
C PRO A 7 16.85 62.27 8.80
N ILE A 8 16.60 61.82 7.57
CA ILE A 8 17.62 61.25 6.70
C ILE A 8 18.41 62.42 6.10
N ASN A 9 19.72 62.38 6.26
CA ASN A 9 20.63 63.29 5.58
C ASN A 9 21.55 62.47 4.68
N LEU A 10 21.52 62.75 3.36
CA LEU A 10 22.34 62.08 2.36
C LEU A 10 23.83 62.18 2.69
N GLN A 11 24.28 63.28 3.31
CA GLN A 11 25.67 63.43 3.73
C GLN A 11 26.09 62.40 4.78
N ASN A 12 25.18 62.03 5.69
CA ASN A 12 25.46 61.02 6.73
C ASN A 12 25.58 59.60 6.13
N LEU A 13 25.07 59.39 4.91
CA LEU A 13 25.18 58.13 4.16
C LEU A 13 26.44 58.08 3.28
N GLY A 14 27.33 59.07 3.44
CA GLY A 14 28.57 59.19 2.67
C GLY A 14 28.36 59.68 1.24
N ILE A 15 27.30 60.45 0.98
CA ILE A 15 27.11 61.16 -0.29
C ILE A 15 27.78 62.53 -0.20
N GLN A 16 28.64 62.84 -1.17
CA GLN A 16 29.29 64.15 -1.22
C GLN A 16 28.29 65.26 -1.56
N ASN A 17 28.40 66.40 -0.88
CA ASN A 17 27.52 67.55 -1.09
C ASN A 17 27.51 68.05 -2.55
N ALA A 18 28.64 67.94 -3.27
CA ALA A 18 28.74 68.28 -4.68
C ALA A 18 27.82 67.44 -5.58
N ASN A 19 27.50 66.21 -5.17
CA ASN A 19 26.60 65.31 -5.89
C ASN A 19 25.12 65.56 -5.55
N ILE A 20 24.79 66.41 -4.58
CA ILE A 20 23.41 66.70 -4.14
C ILE A 20 22.83 67.82 -4.99
N THR A 21 22.55 67.49 -6.26
CA THR A 21 22.03 68.41 -7.26
C THR A 21 20.92 67.76 -8.07
N PHE A 22 20.07 68.56 -8.71
CA PHE A 22 18.99 68.08 -9.59
C PHE A 22 19.48 67.15 -10.72
N THR A 23 20.71 67.33 -11.18
CA THR A 23 21.32 66.54 -12.26
C THR A 23 21.84 65.18 -11.81
N ASN A 24 22.14 65.01 -10.51
CA ASN A 24 22.78 63.81 -9.98
C ASN A 24 21.84 63.02 -9.04
N VAL A 25 20.85 63.67 -8.42
CA VAL A 25 19.90 63.04 -7.50
C VAL A 25 18.53 62.95 -8.17
N THR A 26 17.96 61.75 -8.17
CA THR A 26 16.61 61.49 -8.67
C THR A 26 15.74 60.89 -7.58
N LEU A 27 14.47 61.29 -7.58
CA LEU A 27 13.44 60.91 -6.61
C LEU A 27 12.13 60.73 -7.37
N GLU A 28 11.81 59.48 -7.68
CA GLU A 28 10.62 59.12 -8.47
C GLU A 28 9.43 58.74 -7.57
N SER A 29 9.69 58.23 -6.37
CA SER A 29 8.69 57.89 -5.36
C SER A 29 9.26 58.02 -3.95
N GLU A 30 8.42 57.81 -2.94
CA GLU A 30 8.83 57.69 -1.53
C GLU A 30 9.64 56.41 -1.21
N LYS A 31 9.94 55.56 -2.19
CA LYS A 31 10.67 54.29 -1.97
C LYS A 31 12.18 54.40 -2.19
N TYR A 32 12.62 55.08 -3.24
CA TYR A 32 14.02 55.05 -3.66
C TYR A 32 14.56 56.45 -3.95
N ILE A 33 15.77 56.72 -3.47
CA ILE A 33 16.61 57.83 -3.93
C ILE A 33 17.77 57.23 -4.71
N CYS A 34 17.99 57.73 -5.93
CA CYS A 34 19.12 57.33 -6.75
C CYS A 34 20.06 58.52 -6.91
N VAL A 35 21.32 58.33 -6.50
CA VAL A 35 22.38 59.35 -6.56
C VAL A 35 23.49 58.86 -7.48
N ARG A 36 23.83 59.67 -8.48
CA ARG A 36 25.01 59.48 -9.32
C ARG A 36 26.20 60.20 -8.71
N GLU A 37 27.24 59.44 -8.36
CA GLU A 37 28.52 59.97 -7.90
C GLU A 37 29.55 59.89 -9.02
N THR A 38 30.28 60.97 -9.27
CA THR A 38 31.28 61.06 -10.35
C THR A 38 32.72 61.18 -9.86
N SER A 39 32.94 61.20 -8.55
CA SER A 39 34.27 61.28 -7.93
C SER A 39 34.23 60.63 -6.54
N PRO A 40 35.20 59.75 -6.18
CA PRO A 40 36.42 59.38 -6.91
C PRO A 40 36.22 58.31 -8.01
N THR A 41 35.09 57.60 -8.03
CA THR A 41 34.73 56.64 -9.07
C THR A 41 33.29 56.88 -9.53
N ASN A 42 33.02 56.66 -10.82
CA ASN A 42 31.66 56.71 -11.34
C ASN A 42 30.85 55.53 -10.77
N GLN A 43 29.92 55.85 -9.88
CA GLN A 43 29.04 54.86 -9.27
C GLN A 43 27.65 55.42 -9.06
N LEU A 44 26.71 54.50 -8.91
CA LEU A 44 25.32 54.79 -8.64
C LEU A 44 24.97 54.27 -7.26
N VAL A 45 24.46 55.15 -6.42
CA VAL A 45 24.06 54.86 -5.05
C VAL A 45 22.54 54.85 -4.97
N ILE A 46 21.98 53.69 -4.65
CA ILE A 46 20.54 53.48 -4.49
C ILE A 46 20.26 53.40 -2.99
N ILE A 47 19.46 54.33 -2.50
CA ILE A 47 19.03 54.38 -1.10
C ILE A 47 17.58 53.93 -1.09
N ASP A 48 17.33 52.78 -0.48
CA ASP A 48 15.99 52.31 -0.16
C ASP A 48 15.52 53.04 1.10
N LEU A 49 14.44 53.82 0.99
CA LEU A 49 13.91 54.61 2.10
C LEU A 49 13.23 53.75 3.17
N SER A 50 12.95 52.47 2.90
CA SER A 50 12.54 51.51 3.93
C SER A 50 13.73 51.04 4.79
N ASN A 51 14.95 51.09 4.26
CA ASN A 51 16.17 50.71 4.96
C ASN A 51 17.35 51.65 4.61
N PRO A 52 17.28 52.93 5.04
CA PRO A 52 18.20 53.97 4.59
C PRO A 52 19.63 53.81 5.11
N SER A 53 19.86 52.97 6.13
CA SER A 53 21.17 52.75 6.75
C SER A 53 22.13 51.93 5.89
N SER A 54 21.63 51.23 4.86
CA SER A 54 22.42 50.34 4.00
C SER A 54 22.31 50.70 2.50
N PRO A 55 22.88 51.85 2.08
CA PRO A 55 22.83 52.28 0.68
C PRO A 55 23.55 51.29 -0.24
N GLN A 56 22.91 50.90 -1.34
CA GLN A 56 23.50 50.00 -2.33
C GLN A 56 24.36 50.81 -3.31
N ARG A 57 25.67 50.56 -3.31
CA ARG A 57 26.62 51.20 -4.22
C ARG A 57 26.92 50.25 -5.38
N ARG A 58 26.66 50.68 -6.61
CA ARG A 58 26.86 49.89 -7.83
C ARG A 58 27.81 50.61 -8.79
N PRO A 59 28.85 49.96 -9.33
CA PRO A 59 29.79 50.57 -10.27
C PRO A 59 29.16 50.68 -11.67
N ILE A 60 28.13 51.51 -11.80
CA ILE A 60 27.39 51.75 -13.04
C ILE A 60 27.75 53.15 -13.55
N THR A 61 28.22 53.23 -14.79
CA THR A 61 28.46 54.51 -15.48
C THR A 61 27.29 54.82 -16.39
N ALA A 62 26.56 55.91 -16.09
CA ALA A 62 25.44 56.41 -16.86
C ALA A 62 25.35 57.94 -16.68
N ASP A 63 24.79 58.67 -17.65
CA ASP A 63 24.57 60.12 -17.54
C ASP A 63 23.39 60.45 -16.62
N SER A 64 22.35 59.59 -16.66
CA SER A 64 21.18 59.71 -15.82
C SER A 64 20.67 58.33 -15.45
N ALA A 65 20.06 58.23 -14.27
CA ALA A 65 19.42 57.01 -13.83
C ALA A 65 18.16 57.29 -13.01
N LEU A 66 17.12 56.50 -13.25
CA LEU A 66 15.80 56.63 -12.62
C LEU A 66 15.36 55.29 -12.05
N MET A 67 15.16 55.22 -10.73
CA MET A 67 14.52 54.06 -10.11
C MET A 67 13.03 54.03 -10.41
N ASN A 68 12.50 52.84 -10.63
CA ASN A 68 11.07 52.64 -10.81
C ASN A 68 10.32 53.02 -9.52
N PRO A 69 9.13 53.65 -9.61
CA PRO A 69 8.37 54.08 -8.44
C PRO A 69 8.00 52.94 -7.47
N GLY A 70 7.81 51.72 -7.97
CA GLY A 70 7.26 50.59 -7.22
C GLY A 70 8.20 49.40 -7.03
N SER A 71 9.02 49.08 -8.03
CA SER A 71 9.83 47.86 -8.12
C SER A 71 11.33 48.14 -8.15
N GLN A 72 12.16 47.10 -7.97
CA GLN A 72 13.63 47.19 -8.08
C GLN A 72 14.12 47.21 -9.54
N ILE A 73 13.48 48.02 -10.37
CA ILE A 73 13.83 48.23 -11.78
C ILE A 73 14.50 49.61 -11.90
N ILE A 74 15.56 49.71 -12.68
CA ILE A 74 16.27 50.96 -12.94
C ILE A 74 16.34 51.24 -14.44
N ALA A 75 16.06 52.49 -14.82
CA ALA A 75 16.30 53.00 -16.16
C ALA A 75 17.62 53.78 -16.18
N LEU A 76 18.49 53.49 -17.15
CA LEU A 76 19.79 54.09 -17.34
C LEU A 76 19.86 54.76 -18.71
N LYS A 77 20.39 55.99 -18.74
CA LYS A 77 20.68 56.73 -19.97
C LYS A 77 22.18 56.93 -20.08
N ALA A 78 22.77 56.54 -21.20
CA ALA A 78 24.18 56.76 -21.48
C ALA A 78 24.36 57.26 -22.92
N ALA A 79 25.09 58.35 -23.08
CA ALA A 79 25.61 58.81 -24.35
C ALA A 79 26.77 57.91 -24.76
N VAL A 80 26.68 57.32 -25.95
CA VAL A 80 27.76 56.50 -26.51
C VAL A 80 28.64 57.41 -27.37
N PRO A 81 29.95 57.56 -27.06
CA PRO A 81 30.85 58.37 -27.86
C PRO A 81 30.81 57.96 -29.33
N GLY A 82 30.56 58.90 -30.24
CA GLY A 82 30.51 58.66 -31.69
C GLY A 82 29.16 58.20 -32.25
N VAL A 83 28.13 57.99 -31.42
CA VAL A 83 26.77 57.65 -31.87
C VAL A 83 25.82 58.81 -31.58
N THR A 84 25.01 59.20 -32.56
CA THR A 84 23.99 60.24 -32.39
C THR A 84 22.83 59.72 -31.54
N GLY A 85 22.46 60.46 -30.50
CA GLY A 85 21.36 60.12 -29.60
C GLY A 85 21.81 59.40 -28.32
N ASP A 86 20.84 58.96 -27.53
CA ASP A 86 21.06 58.37 -26.20
C ASP A 86 20.77 56.86 -26.20
N ASN A 87 21.63 56.07 -25.56
CA ASN A 87 21.35 54.65 -25.30
C ASN A 87 20.54 54.54 -24.01
N LEU A 88 19.31 54.04 -24.12
CA LEU A 88 18.38 53.87 -23.01
C LEU A 88 18.29 52.38 -22.65
N GLN A 89 18.53 52.05 -21.40
CA GLN A 89 18.53 50.68 -20.91
C GLN A 89 17.66 50.55 -19.66
N ILE A 90 16.90 49.47 -19.55
CA ILE A 90 16.12 49.14 -18.36
C ILE A 90 16.66 47.83 -17.79
N PHE A 91 17.03 47.84 -16.53
CA PHE A 91 17.57 46.69 -15.80
C PHE A 91 16.69 46.34 -14.60
N ASP A 92 16.51 45.04 -14.40
CA ASP A 92 16.01 44.49 -13.14
C ASP A 92 17.20 44.24 -12.20
N LEU A 93 17.24 44.96 -11.09
CA LEU A 93 18.32 44.87 -10.11
C LEU A 93 18.22 43.62 -9.24
N ALA A 94 17.01 43.10 -9.03
CA ALA A 94 16.77 41.89 -8.25
C ALA A 94 17.16 40.65 -9.07
N ALA A 95 16.69 40.57 -10.31
CA ALA A 95 17.01 39.48 -11.24
C ALA A 95 18.41 39.61 -11.88
N LYS A 96 19.08 40.77 -11.71
CA LYS A 96 20.36 41.11 -12.35
C LYS A 96 20.32 40.94 -13.87
N ALA A 97 19.16 41.24 -14.48
CA ALA A 97 18.91 41.01 -15.90
C ALA A 97 18.58 42.32 -16.63
N LYS A 98 19.00 42.44 -17.88
CA LYS A 98 18.61 43.54 -18.75
C LYS A 98 17.23 43.24 -19.33
N LEU A 99 16.25 44.11 -19.07
CA LEU A 99 14.88 43.96 -19.56
C LEU A 99 14.73 44.51 -20.97
N LYS A 100 15.10 45.78 -21.19
CA LYS A 100 15.01 46.44 -22.50
C LYS A 100 16.21 47.33 -22.77
N SER A 101 16.52 47.52 -24.05
CA SER A 101 17.61 48.38 -24.52
C SER A 101 17.22 48.99 -25.86
N VAL A 102 17.40 50.29 -26.03
CA VAL A 102 17.14 50.97 -27.30
C VAL A 102 18.15 52.09 -27.52
N GLN A 103 18.71 52.17 -28.72
CA GLN A 103 19.48 53.34 -29.16
C GLN A 103 18.48 54.37 -29.68
N PHE A 104 18.17 55.39 -28.88
CA PHE A 104 17.19 56.40 -29.24
C PHE A 104 17.85 57.50 -30.09
N PRO A 105 17.32 57.83 -31.29
CA PRO A 105 18.04 58.65 -32.27
C PRO A 105 18.15 60.13 -31.90
N GLN A 106 17.30 60.62 -30.98
CA GLN A 106 17.32 61.99 -30.49
C GLN A 106 17.93 62.05 -29.09
N SER A 107 18.49 63.20 -28.71
CA SER A 107 18.92 63.41 -27.33
C SER A 107 17.71 63.65 -26.42
N VAL A 108 17.67 62.91 -25.31
CA VAL A 108 16.64 63.02 -24.27
C VAL A 108 17.09 64.11 -23.30
N VAL A 109 16.38 65.24 -23.30
CA VAL A 109 16.66 66.39 -22.43
C VAL A 109 16.07 66.24 -21.04
N PHE A 110 14.96 65.50 -20.93
CA PHE A 110 14.30 65.17 -19.67
C PHE A 110 13.57 63.84 -19.81
N TRP A 111 13.50 63.08 -18.74
CA TRP A 111 12.76 61.82 -18.71
C TRP A 111 12.32 61.51 -17.29
N LYS A 112 11.22 60.76 -17.17
CA LYS A 112 10.60 60.45 -15.89
C LYS A 112 9.75 59.19 -16.00
N TRP A 113 9.60 58.43 -14.92
CA TRP A 113 8.56 57.42 -14.85
C TRP A 113 7.19 58.10 -14.72
N VAL A 114 6.33 57.91 -15.73
CA VAL A 114 4.95 58.46 -15.70
C VAL A 114 3.96 57.48 -15.08
N SER A 115 4.28 56.19 -15.12
CA SER A 115 3.65 55.12 -14.35
C SER A 115 4.70 54.06 -14.02
N PRO A 116 4.43 53.09 -13.12
CA PRO A 116 5.34 51.98 -12.86
C PRO A 116 5.70 51.14 -14.09
N GLY A 117 4.88 51.19 -15.16
CA GLY A 117 5.12 50.45 -16.40
C GLY A 117 5.58 51.29 -17.58
N ARG A 118 5.72 52.62 -17.44
CA ARG A 118 5.94 53.53 -18.58
C ARG A 118 6.89 54.68 -18.27
N LEU A 119 7.85 54.90 -19.15
CA LEU A 119 8.77 56.04 -19.14
C LEU A 119 8.30 57.12 -20.11
N GLY A 120 8.24 58.37 -19.64
CA GLY A 120 8.11 59.54 -20.49
C GLY A 120 9.49 60.07 -20.87
N LEU A 121 9.75 60.23 -22.16
CA LEU A 121 10.99 60.79 -22.71
C LEU A 121 10.66 62.13 -23.37
N VAL A 122 11.39 63.16 -23.05
CA VAL A 122 11.23 64.51 -23.62
C VAL A 122 12.49 64.85 -24.38
N THR A 123 12.34 65.19 -25.65
CA THR A 123 13.42 65.66 -26.53
C THR A 123 13.33 67.17 -26.69
N ALA A 124 14.21 67.76 -27.50
CA ALA A 124 14.14 69.18 -27.82
C ALA A 124 12.80 69.57 -28.49
N THR A 125 12.18 68.66 -29.24
CA THR A 125 11.01 68.95 -30.09
C THR A 125 9.75 68.18 -29.70
N SER A 126 9.84 67.00 -29.10
CA SER A 126 8.69 66.11 -28.94
C SER A 126 8.75 65.31 -27.63
N VAL A 127 7.61 64.74 -27.25
CA VAL A 127 7.46 63.85 -26.09
C VAL A 127 7.11 62.45 -26.56
N TYR A 128 7.74 61.45 -25.97
CA TYR A 128 7.59 60.02 -26.27
C TYR A 128 7.25 59.24 -25.01
N HIS A 129 6.54 58.13 -25.17
CA HIS A 129 6.31 57.12 -24.13
C HIS A 129 7.03 55.83 -24.50
N TRP A 130 7.68 55.21 -23.52
CA TRP A 130 8.32 53.92 -23.66
C TRP A 130 7.78 52.96 -22.61
N ASP A 131 6.97 52.00 -23.06
CA ASP A 131 6.38 50.98 -22.21
C ASP A 131 7.40 49.89 -21.86
N LEU A 132 7.32 49.41 -20.61
CA LEU A 132 8.13 48.31 -20.10
C LEU A 132 7.67 46.97 -20.70
N GLU A 133 6.38 46.83 -20.96
CA GLU A 133 5.76 45.64 -21.54
C GLU A 133 5.93 45.62 -23.07
N GLY A 134 6.26 44.45 -23.61
CA GLY A 134 6.50 44.23 -25.04
C GLY A 134 7.80 44.84 -25.57
N ASP A 135 8.11 44.54 -26.83
CA ASP A 135 9.37 44.96 -27.49
C ASP A 135 9.25 46.28 -28.29
N ALA A 136 8.15 47.02 -28.11
CA ALA A 136 7.94 48.26 -28.84
C ALA A 136 9.00 49.32 -28.50
N PRO A 137 9.52 50.05 -29.51
CA PRO A 137 10.39 51.21 -29.30
C PRO A 137 9.60 52.40 -28.73
N PRO A 138 10.26 53.46 -28.23
CA PRO A 138 9.58 54.66 -27.74
C PRO A 138 8.65 55.29 -28.79
N ALA A 139 7.37 55.44 -28.44
CA ALA A 139 6.32 55.97 -29.32
C ALA A 139 6.09 57.46 -29.08
N LYS A 140 5.98 58.25 -30.15
CA LYS A 140 5.73 59.70 -30.05
C LYS A 140 4.30 59.95 -29.57
N VAL A 141 4.13 60.85 -28.61
CA VAL A 141 2.83 61.25 -28.05
C VAL A 141 2.37 62.60 -28.61
N PHE A 142 3.22 63.63 -28.52
CA PHE A 142 2.91 64.98 -29.02
C PHE A 142 4.19 65.81 -29.24
N ASP A 143 4.06 66.93 -29.96
CA ASP A 143 5.12 67.91 -30.17
C ASP A 143 5.12 69.01 -29.11
N ARG A 144 6.32 69.45 -28.69
CA ARG A 144 6.49 70.54 -27.73
C ARG A 144 5.93 71.83 -28.31
N ALA A 145 5.13 72.52 -27.52
CA ALA A 145 4.57 73.80 -27.89
C ALA A 145 5.67 74.88 -27.94
N ALA A 146 5.47 75.91 -28.78
CA ALA A 146 6.43 76.98 -28.99
C ALA A 146 6.80 77.76 -27.70
N ASN A 147 5.89 77.83 -26.73
CA ASN A 147 6.16 78.47 -25.43
C ASN A 147 7.20 77.72 -24.58
N LEU A 148 7.48 76.45 -24.89
CA LEU A 148 8.48 75.63 -24.20
C LEU A 148 9.83 75.58 -24.92
N GLU A 149 9.99 76.26 -26.05
CA GLU A 149 11.26 76.31 -26.78
C GLU A 149 12.34 77.03 -25.97
N GLY A 150 13.55 76.47 -25.90
CA GLY A 150 14.65 77.03 -25.10
C GLY A 150 14.47 76.97 -23.57
N THR A 151 13.37 76.40 -23.08
CA THR A 151 13.10 76.26 -21.63
C THR A 151 13.79 75.03 -21.04
N GLN A 152 14.17 75.12 -19.76
CA GLN A 152 14.62 73.96 -18.99
C GLN A 152 13.40 73.17 -18.52
N ILE A 153 13.25 71.93 -19.01
CA ILE A 153 12.17 71.05 -18.58
C ILE A 153 12.42 70.59 -17.15
N ILE A 154 11.42 70.77 -16.29
CA ILE A 154 11.49 70.40 -14.86
C ILE A 154 10.54 69.28 -14.49
N THR A 155 9.43 69.12 -15.21
CA THR A 155 8.48 68.03 -14.94
C THR A 155 7.69 67.62 -16.17
N TYR A 156 7.33 66.35 -16.20
CA TYR A 156 6.38 65.77 -17.14
C TYR A 156 5.51 64.80 -16.36
N ARG A 157 4.19 64.91 -16.49
CA ARG A 157 3.22 64.04 -15.82
C ARG A 157 2.11 63.63 -16.76
N VAL A 158 1.50 62.49 -16.45
CA VAL A 158 0.34 61.94 -17.14
C VAL A 158 -0.72 61.66 -16.08
N ASP A 159 -2.00 61.84 -16.42
CA ASP A 159 -3.09 61.46 -15.53
C ASP A 159 -3.18 59.92 -15.38
N ALA A 160 -3.90 59.45 -14.36
CA ALA A 160 -4.02 58.02 -14.09
C ALA A 160 -4.63 57.22 -15.26
N ALA A 161 -5.49 57.85 -16.07
CA ALA A 161 -6.12 57.21 -17.24
C ALA A 161 -5.26 57.26 -18.51
N GLY A 162 -4.13 57.98 -18.52
CA GLY A 162 -3.28 58.12 -19.71
C GLY A 162 -3.86 59.01 -20.82
N ARG A 163 -4.89 59.83 -20.52
CA ARG A 163 -5.62 60.67 -21.48
C ARG A 163 -5.17 62.12 -21.50
N TRP A 164 -4.50 62.57 -20.43
CA TRP A 164 -3.99 63.93 -20.29
C TRP A 164 -2.52 63.91 -19.93
N CYS A 165 -1.75 64.74 -20.62
CA CYS A 165 -0.32 64.92 -20.40
C CYS A 165 -0.03 66.37 -20.05
N VAL A 166 0.86 66.63 -19.10
CA VAL A 166 1.33 67.98 -18.78
C VAL A 166 2.85 68.02 -18.81
N LEU A 167 3.40 68.97 -19.57
CA LEU A 167 4.83 69.26 -19.65
C LEU A 167 5.08 70.65 -19.10
N VAL A 168 6.04 70.79 -18.18
CA VAL A 168 6.38 72.08 -17.55
C VAL A 168 7.86 72.37 -17.72
N GLY A 169 8.15 73.57 -18.20
CA GLY A 169 9.50 74.11 -18.35
C GLY A 169 9.61 75.49 -17.70
N ILE A 170 10.83 75.85 -17.33
CA ILE A 170 11.14 77.15 -16.74
C ILE A 170 12.19 77.90 -17.56
N ALA A 171 12.11 79.22 -17.53
CA ALA A 171 13.09 80.12 -18.11
C ALA A 171 13.46 81.23 -17.11
N PRO A 172 14.65 81.84 -17.22
CA PRO A 172 15.01 83.01 -16.42
C PRO A 172 13.94 84.12 -16.52
N GLY A 173 13.85 84.93 -15.46
CA GLY A 173 12.96 86.09 -15.43
C GLY A 173 13.29 87.14 -16.50
N ALA A 174 12.52 88.23 -16.53
CA ALA A 174 12.88 89.39 -17.36
C ALA A 174 14.29 89.91 -16.95
N PRO A 175 15.05 90.53 -17.87
CA PRO A 175 16.39 91.07 -17.58
C PRO A 175 16.43 91.98 -16.34
N ASP A 176 15.33 92.70 -16.08
CA ASP A 176 15.19 93.63 -14.95
C ASP A 176 15.00 92.93 -13.59
N ARG A 177 14.54 91.66 -13.60
CA ARG A 177 14.32 90.85 -12.40
C ARG A 177 14.57 89.37 -12.70
N PRO A 178 15.82 88.95 -12.97
CA PRO A 178 16.14 87.61 -13.45
C PRO A 178 15.84 86.51 -12.41
N ALA A 179 15.78 86.89 -11.13
CA ALA A 179 15.44 85.98 -10.03
C ALA A 179 13.99 85.47 -10.09
N LEU A 180 13.07 86.22 -10.71
CA LEU A 180 11.67 85.84 -10.88
C LEU A 180 11.49 84.95 -12.12
N VAL A 181 11.76 83.66 -11.94
CA VAL A 181 11.68 82.63 -13.00
C VAL A 181 10.29 82.59 -13.65
N LYS A 182 10.24 82.49 -14.98
CA LYS A 182 9.00 82.28 -15.75
C LYS A 182 8.71 80.80 -15.91
N GLY A 183 7.47 80.39 -15.65
CA GLY A 183 7.00 79.01 -15.80
C GLY A 183 6.10 78.87 -17.02
N PHE A 184 6.39 77.89 -17.86
CA PHE A 184 5.62 77.54 -19.04
C PHE A 184 5.08 76.13 -18.91
N MET A 185 3.82 75.94 -19.29
CA MET A 185 3.13 74.67 -19.23
C MET A 185 2.46 74.37 -20.58
N GLN A 186 2.50 73.11 -20.97
CA GLN A 186 1.73 72.57 -22.09
C GLN A 186 0.84 71.45 -21.55
N LEU A 187 -0.47 71.65 -21.62
CA LEU A 187 -1.47 70.63 -21.32
C LEU A 187 -1.93 70.00 -22.63
N TYR A 188 -1.79 68.69 -22.77
CA TYR A 188 -2.15 67.94 -23.98
C TYR A 188 -3.25 66.92 -23.68
N SER A 189 -4.29 66.91 -24.51
CA SER A 189 -5.33 65.88 -24.52
C SER A 189 -4.98 64.84 -25.57
N VAL A 190 -4.80 63.59 -25.14
CA VAL A 190 -4.51 62.45 -26.02
C VAL A 190 -5.73 62.16 -26.90
N ASP A 191 -6.92 62.10 -26.32
CA ASP A 191 -8.18 61.82 -27.04
C ASP A 191 -8.49 62.86 -28.13
N GLN A 192 -8.20 64.14 -27.88
CA GLN A 192 -8.47 65.22 -28.81
C GLN A 192 -7.28 65.57 -29.72
N ALA A 193 -6.10 64.99 -29.46
CA ALA A 193 -4.83 65.35 -30.09
C ALA A 193 -4.56 66.87 -30.11
N ARG A 194 -4.91 67.57 -29.02
CA ARG A 194 -4.80 69.05 -28.89
C ARG A 194 -3.96 69.46 -27.70
N SER A 195 -3.14 70.49 -27.91
CA SER A 195 -2.33 71.14 -26.87
C SER A 195 -2.89 72.51 -26.51
N GLN A 196 -2.80 72.85 -25.23
CA GLN A 196 -3.06 74.18 -24.69
C GLN A 196 -1.80 74.69 -23.98
N ALA A 197 -1.30 75.84 -24.42
CA ALA A 197 -0.19 76.54 -23.78
C ALA A 197 -0.72 77.39 -22.62
N LEU A 198 -0.10 77.27 -21.45
CA LEU A 198 -0.46 77.95 -20.21
C LEU A 198 0.81 78.43 -19.49
N GLU A 199 0.66 79.39 -18.57
CA GLU A 199 1.75 79.86 -17.71
C GLU A 199 1.59 79.22 -16.33
N ALA A 200 2.50 78.32 -15.96
CA ALA A 200 2.51 77.69 -14.66
C ALA A 200 3.90 77.18 -14.32
N HIS A 201 4.22 77.14 -13.03
CA HIS A 201 5.52 76.68 -12.51
C HIS A 201 5.46 75.24 -12.04
N ALA A 202 4.31 74.78 -11.57
CA ALA A 202 4.12 73.42 -11.10
C ALA A 202 2.69 72.97 -11.35
N ALA A 203 2.51 71.69 -11.70
CA ALA A 203 1.21 71.09 -11.95
C ALA A 203 1.18 69.64 -11.48
N ALA A 204 -0.01 69.16 -11.13
CA ALA A 204 -0.29 67.78 -10.76
C ALA A 204 -1.73 67.41 -11.15
N PHE A 205 -1.92 66.13 -11.51
CA PHE A 205 -3.24 65.55 -11.75
C PHE A 205 -3.73 64.83 -10.49
N ALA A 206 -5.04 64.77 -10.33
CA ALA A 206 -5.72 63.96 -9.33
C ALA A 206 -7.07 63.49 -9.84
N SER A 207 -7.65 62.50 -9.16
CA SER A 207 -9.01 62.03 -9.41
C SER A 207 -9.87 62.38 -8.21
N LEU A 208 -10.86 63.26 -8.39
CA LEU A 208 -11.68 63.79 -7.31
C LEU A 208 -13.09 63.22 -7.37
N ALA A 209 -13.52 62.58 -6.28
CA ALA A 209 -14.91 62.15 -6.11
C ALA A 209 -15.74 63.36 -5.64
N LEU A 210 -16.62 63.87 -6.51
CA LEU A 210 -17.49 65.00 -6.18
C LEU A 210 -18.84 64.53 -5.64
N PRO A 211 -19.42 65.20 -4.63
CA PRO A 211 -20.75 64.90 -4.14
C PRO A 211 -21.80 64.94 -5.26
N GLY A 212 -22.61 63.88 -5.37
CA GLY A 212 -23.68 63.78 -6.38
C GLY A 212 -23.25 63.26 -7.75
N ARG A 213 -21.97 62.92 -7.95
CA ARG A 213 -21.49 62.18 -9.13
C ARG A 213 -21.10 60.76 -8.75
N ALA A 214 -21.48 59.80 -9.60
CA ALA A 214 -21.17 58.39 -9.41
C ALA A 214 -19.68 58.09 -9.64
N ASP A 215 -19.08 58.71 -10.66
CA ASP A 215 -17.69 58.47 -11.04
C ASP A 215 -16.76 59.62 -10.60
N PRO A 216 -15.54 59.31 -10.13
CA PRO A 216 -14.49 60.30 -9.90
C PRO A 216 -14.14 61.07 -11.17
N VAL A 217 -13.91 62.38 -11.04
CA VAL A 217 -13.55 63.24 -12.17
C VAL A 217 -12.05 63.53 -12.20
N PRO A 218 -11.40 63.50 -13.38
CA PRO A 218 -10.00 63.88 -13.48
C PRO A 218 -9.89 65.41 -13.36
N VAL A 219 -9.00 65.87 -12.47
CA VAL A 219 -8.72 67.28 -12.25
C VAL A 219 -7.23 67.56 -12.41
N ILE A 220 -6.90 68.75 -12.89
CA ILE A 220 -5.54 69.31 -12.84
C ILE A 220 -5.51 70.46 -11.85
N ALA A 221 -4.52 70.43 -10.96
CA ALA A 221 -4.13 71.60 -10.19
C ALA A 221 -2.82 72.16 -10.75
N PHE A 222 -2.71 73.48 -10.86
CA PHE A 222 -1.45 74.13 -11.25
C PHE A 222 -1.26 75.46 -10.54
N ALA A 223 -0.01 75.74 -10.18
CA ALA A 223 0.43 76.93 -9.47
C ALA A 223 1.23 77.81 -10.41
N GLN A 224 0.89 79.09 -10.45
CA GLN A 224 1.53 80.10 -11.30
C GLN A 224 1.98 81.28 -10.45
N LYS A 225 3.13 81.86 -10.80
CA LYS A 225 3.59 83.15 -10.30
C LYS A 225 4.11 84.01 -11.45
N THR A 226 3.27 84.91 -11.94
CA THR A 226 3.50 85.64 -13.19
C THR A 226 3.48 87.14 -12.93
N ALA A 227 4.46 87.86 -13.47
CA ALA A 227 4.47 89.32 -13.47
C ALA A 227 3.60 89.84 -14.61
N ALA A 228 2.55 90.59 -14.28
CA ALA A 228 1.73 91.28 -15.27
C ALA A 228 2.51 92.43 -15.93
N ALA A 229 2.06 92.90 -17.09
CA ALA A 229 2.71 93.95 -17.88
C ALA A 229 2.90 95.29 -17.13
N GLY A 230 2.22 95.51 -16.00
CA GLY A 230 2.38 96.68 -15.11
C GLY A 230 3.26 96.44 -13.87
N GLY A 231 4.06 95.37 -13.83
CA GLY A 231 4.97 95.05 -12.71
C GLY A 231 4.30 94.37 -11.50
N ALA A 232 2.96 94.30 -11.46
CA ALA A 232 2.23 93.57 -10.43
C ALA A 232 2.43 92.06 -10.57
N VAL A 233 2.96 91.41 -9.53
CA VAL A 233 3.17 89.96 -9.49
C VAL A 233 1.89 89.29 -9.00
N THR A 234 1.34 88.38 -9.80
CA THR A 234 0.16 87.59 -9.46
C THR A 234 0.56 86.15 -9.17
N SER A 235 0.11 85.62 -8.04
CA SER A 235 0.43 84.25 -7.61
C SER A 235 -0.88 83.50 -7.35
N LYS A 236 -1.18 82.47 -8.15
CA LYS A 236 -2.46 81.75 -8.06
C LYS A 236 -2.29 80.24 -8.14
N LEU A 237 -3.14 79.53 -7.40
CA LEU A 237 -3.43 78.11 -7.56
C LEU A 237 -4.74 78.00 -8.34
N HIS A 238 -4.77 77.18 -9.38
CA HIS A 238 -5.98 76.84 -10.13
C HIS A 238 -6.25 75.35 -9.99
N VAL A 239 -7.52 74.98 -9.84
CA VAL A 239 -8.01 73.60 -9.90
C VAL A 239 -9.11 73.53 -10.94
N ILE A 240 -8.92 72.70 -11.96
CA ILE A 240 -9.81 72.61 -13.12
C ILE A 240 -10.12 71.14 -13.41
N GLU A 241 -11.41 70.83 -13.61
CA GLU A 241 -11.87 69.54 -14.13
C GLU A 241 -11.54 69.39 -15.61
N LEU A 242 -11.00 68.22 -15.95
CA LEU A 242 -10.62 67.84 -17.30
C LEU A 242 -11.72 66.96 -17.92
N GLY A 243 -12.28 67.37 -19.05
CA GLY A 243 -13.38 66.61 -19.66
C GLY A 243 -14.02 67.32 -20.86
N LEU A 244 -15.07 66.70 -21.42
CA LEU A 244 -15.79 67.24 -22.57
C LEU A 244 -16.50 68.56 -22.20
N PRO A 245 -16.39 69.61 -23.04
CA PRO A 245 -17.08 70.88 -22.82
C PRO A 245 -18.60 70.68 -22.85
N GLY A 246 -19.33 71.21 -21.86
CA GLY A 246 -20.81 71.22 -21.83
C GLY A 246 -21.48 70.63 -20.58
N LYS A 247 -20.74 69.94 -19.71
CA LYS A 247 -21.20 69.63 -18.33
C LYS A 247 -20.66 70.69 -17.37
N THR A 248 -21.34 70.95 -16.25
CA THR A 248 -20.86 71.85 -15.19
C THR A 248 -19.46 71.43 -14.75
N SER A 249 -18.43 72.16 -15.17
CA SER A 249 -17.04 71.85 -14.88
C SER A 249 -16.59 72.50 -13.58
N LEU A 250 -15.93 71.75 -12.69
CA LEU A 250 -15.28 72.33 -11.52
C LEU A 250 -14.15 73.28 -11.98
N LYS A 251 -14.25 74.56 -11.62
CA LYS A 251 -13.18 75.55 -11.75
C LYS A 251 -13.07 76.32 -10.44
N ARG A 252 -11.92 76.23 -9.79
CA ARG A 252 -11.59 76.92 -8.53
C ARG A 252 -10.24 77.61 -8.68
N SER A 253 -10.10 78.74 -8.02
CA SER A 253 -8.82 79.46 -7.99
C SER A 253 -8.62 80.12 -6.63
N ALA A 254 -7.40 80.10 -6.13
CA ALA A 254 -7.02 80.74 -4.89
C ALA A 254 -5.67 81.47 -5.03
N GLU A 255 -5.45 82.46 -4.18
CA GLU A 255 -4.18 83.20 -4.15
C GLU A 255 -3.11 82.43 -3.38
N LEU A 256 -1.90 82.38 -3.93
CA LEU A 256 -0.70 81.87 -3.24
C LEU A 256 0.05 83.06 -2.63
N PHE A 257 -0.15 83.31 -1.34
CA PHE A 257 0.48 84.47 -0.69
C PHE A 257 1.98 84.24 -0.43
N PHE A 258 2.83 85.06 -1.05
CA PHE A 258 4.26 85.13 -0.75
C PHE A 258 4.56 86.34 0.14
N PRO A 259 5.25 86.18 1.29
CA PRO A 259 5.76 87.31 2.05
C PRO A 259 6.68 88.22 1.21
N PRO A 260 6.82 89.50 1.56
CA PRO A 260 7.76 90.41 0.89
C PRO A 260 9.20 89.88 0.81
N GLU A 261 9.67 89.20 1.85
CA GLU A 261 10.99 88.54 1.92
C GLU A 261 11.16 87.37 0.91
N PHE A 262 10.06 86.82 0.39
CA PHE A 262 10.03 85.76 -0.61
C PHE A 262 9.40 86.23 -1.94
N ALA A 263 9.50 87.54 -2.25
CA ALA A 263 8.90 88.11 -3.44
C ALA A 263 9.40 87.48 -4.75
N ASP A 264 10.67 87.06 -4.79
CA ASP A 264 11.31 86.36 -5.92
C ASP A 264 11.22 84.82 -5.87
N ASP A 265 10.65 84.27 -4.79
CA ASP A 265 10.47 82.82 -4.67
C ASP A 265 9.38 82.33 -5.63
N PHE A 266 9.41 81.05 -6.01
CA PHE A 266 8.41 80.50 -6.92
C PHE A 266 8.12 79.02 -6.63
N PRO A 267 6.95 78.49 -7.03
CA PRO A 267 6.65 77.06 -6.91
C PRO A 267 7.64 76.20 -7.69
N VAL A 268 8.29 75.24 -7.05
CA VAL A 268 9.21 74.30 -7.72
C VAL A 268 8.52 72.97 -8.00
N SER A 269 7.68 72.53 -7.08
CA SER A 269 6.96 71.26 -7.21
C SER A 269 5.57 71.37 -6.60
N MET A 270 4.63 70.65 -7.21
CA MET A 270 3.28 70.42 -6.71
C MET A 270 3.05 68.92 -6.59
N GLN A 271 2.50 68.49 -5.45
CA GLN A 271 2.02 67.13 -5.23
C GLN A 271 0.58 67.19 -4.74
N ILE A 272 -0.21 66.19 -5.09
CA ILE A 272 -1.57 66.03 -4.58
C ILE A 272 -1.62 64.75 -3.78
N GLY A 273 -2.05 64.85 -2.52
CA GLY A 273 -2.33 63.70 -1.68
C GLY A 273 -3.75 63.21 -1.93
N ASP A 274 -3.93 62.27 -2.86
CA ASP A 274 -5.25 61.75 -3.26
C ASP A 274 -6.04 61.22 -2.07
N LYS A 275 -5.35 60.61 -1.09
CA LYS A 275 -5.93 60.09 0.15
C LYS A 275 -6.77 61.12 0.92
N TYR A 276 -6.31 62.37 0.96
CA TYR A 276 -6.96 63.45 1.70
C TYR A 276 -7.53 64.54 0.81
N GLY A 277 -7.28 64.49 -0.50
CA GLY A 277 -7.61 65.57 -1.44
C GLY A 277 -6.90 66.88 -1.09
N LEU A 278 -5.61 66.82 -0.76
CA LEU A 278 -4.81 67.99 -0.38
C LEU A 278 -3.74 68.30 -1.42
N VAL A 279 -3.58 69.59 -1.75
CA VAL A 279 -2.56 70.10 -2.68
C VAL A 279 -1.39 70.64 -1.87
N TYR A 280 -0.20 70.10 -2.11
CA TYR A 280 1.07 70.53 -1.53
C TYR A 280 1.89 71.27 -2.58
N VAL A 281 2.16 72.55 -2.36
CA VAL A 281 3.05 73.34 -3.23
C VAL A 281 4.32 73.68 -2.45
N VAL A 282 5.45 73.17 -2.93
CA VAL A 282 6.79 73.43 -2.38
C VAL A 282 7.48 74.45 -3.28
N THR A 283 8.00 75.50 -2.66
CA THR A 283 8.72 76.58 -3.34
C THR A 283 10.22 76.39 -3.30
N LYS A 284 10.95 77.20 -4.09
CA LYS A 284 12.41 77.14 -4.15
C LYS A 284 13.06 77.51 -2.83
N LEU A 285 12.60 78.54 -2.13
CA LEU A 285 13.20 79.01 -0.86
C LEU A 285 12.63 78.33 0.39
N GLY A 286 11.86 77.25 0.22
CA GLY A 286 11.46 76.37 1.30
C GLY A 286 10.13 76.71 1.97
N LEU A 287 9.29 77.54 1.37
CA LEU A 287 7.88 77.67 1.75
C LEU A 287 7.07 76.46 1.28
N LEU A 288 6.18 76.00 2.14
CA LEU A 288 5.14 75.02 1.86
C LEU A 288 3.77 75.69 1.93
N PHE A 289 2.94 75.40 0.94
CA PHE A 289 1.53 75.75 0.88
C PHE A 289 0.70 74.47 0.84
N VAL A 290 -0.35 74.41 1.67
CA VAL A 290 -1.31 73.31 1.72
C VAL A 290 -2.71 73.85 1.48
N TYR A 291 -3.36 73.34 0.44
CA TYR A 291 -4.70 73.76 0.02
C TYR A 291 -5.61 72.54 -0.09
N ASP A 292 -6.91 72.74 0.11
CA ASP A 292 -7.92 71.74 -0.22
C ASP A 292 -8.11 71.66 -1.75
N LEU A 293 -8.12 70.45 -2.31
CA LEU A 293 -8.27 70.23 -3.75
C LEU A 293 -9.68 70.59 -4.25
N GLU A 294 -10.71 70.34 -3.45
CA GLU A 294 -12.12 70.49 -3.87
C GLU A 294 -12.56 71.95 -3.91
N THR A 295 -12.18 72.72 -2.88
CA THR A 295 -12.58 74.12 -2.73
C THR A 295 -11.50 75.13 -3.10
N ALA A 296 -10.24 74.70 -3.23
CA ALA A 296 -9.05 75.56 -3.28
C ALA A 296 -8.89 76.43 -2.03
N THR A 297 -9.43 76.02 -0.87
CA THR A 297 -9.26 76.76 0.39
C THR A 297 -7.85 76.56 0.95
N ALA A 298 -7.20 77.64 1.38
CA ALA A 298 -5.90 77.58 2.04
C ALA A 298 -6.03 76.96 3.44
N ILE A 299 -5.23 75.94 3.74
CA ILE A 299 -5.25 75.24 5.04
C ILE A 299 -4.02 75.62 5.85
N PHE A 300 -2.83 75.43 5.29
CA PHE A 300 -1.60 75.58 6.05
C PHE A 300 -0.50 76.19 5.22
N ARG A 301 0.33 77.01 5.86
CA ARG A 301 1.47 77.67 5.21
C ARG A 301 2.58 77.88 6.22
N THR A 302 3.79 77.45 5.87
CA THR A 302 4.98 77.66 6.70
C THR A 302 6.27 77.56 5.89
N ARG A 303 7.39 78.00 6.46
CA ARG A 303 8.72 77.70 5.93
C ARG A 303 9.23 76.41 6.57
N ILE A 304 9.52 75.40 5.74
CA ILE A 304 9.96 74.08 6.19
C ILE A 304 11.47 73.83 5.99
N SER A 305 12.15 74.67 5.20
CA SER A 305 13.59 74.56 4.97
C SER A 305 14.23 75.94 4.82
N ALA A 306 15.44 76.10 5.36
CA ALA A 306 16.29 77.26 5.08
C ALA A 306 16.98 77.12 3.72
N ASP A 307 17.33 75.89 3.35
CA ASP A 307 18.03 75.53 2.11
C ASP A 307 17.04 75.27 0.96
N PRO A 308 17.40 75.59 -0.29
CA PRO A 308 16.49 75.42 -1.42
C PRO A 308 16.14 73.96 -1.75
N PHE A 309 14.86 73.70 -2.03
CA PHE A 309 14.43 72.43 -2.62
C PHE A 309 14.68 72.41 -4.12
N PHE A 310 15.05 71.24 -4.63
CA PHE A 310 15.22 71.05 -6.07
C PHE A 310 14.40 69.87 -6.63
N ILE A 311 13.97 68.94 -5.78
CA ILE A 311 13.15 67.79 -6.20
C ILE A 311 12.16 67.42 -5.10
N ALA A 312 10.97 67.01 -5.51
CA ALA A 312 9.98 66.42 -4.62
C ALA A 312 9.16 65.35 -5.37
N ALA A 313 8.68 64.37 -4.63
CA ALA A 313 7.85 63.27 -5.10
C ALA A 313 6.62 63.13 -4.20
N PRO A 314 5.51 62.56 -4.71
CA PRO A 314 4.36 62.24 -3.86
C PRO A 314 4.72 61.15 -2.85
N ALA A 315 4.09 61.19 -1.68
CA ALA A 315 4.19 60.18 -0.64
C ALA A 315 2.81 59.53 -0.40
N PRO A 316 2.38 58.58 -1.26
CA PRO A 316 1.06 57.97 -1.16
C PRO A 316 0.78 57.34 0.21
N SER A 317 1.78 56.75 0.87
CA SER A 317 1.65 56.11 2.18
C SER A 317 1.10 57.06 3.25
N THR A 318 1.61 58.29 3.28
CA THR A 318 1.24 59.34 4.24
C THR A 318 0.21 60.31 3.68
N GLY A 319 -0.18 60.18 2.40
CA GLY A 319 -0.99 61.17 1.70
C GLY A 319 -0.31 62.53 1.57
N GLY A 320 1.02 62.56 1.53
CA GLY A 320 1.85 63.75 1.61
C GLY A 320 2.87 63.86 0.48
N PHE A 321 4.07 64.37 0.80
CA PHE A 321 5.19 64.51 -0.13
C PHE A 321 6.54 64.18 0.53
N VAL A 322 7.52 63.82 -0.29
CA VAL A 322 8.94 63.76 0.08
C VAL A 322 9.71 64.77 -0.77
N ALA A 323 10.59 65.56 -0.16
CA ALA A 323 11.39 66.56 -0.84
C ALA A 323 12.85 66.54 -0.38
N ILE A 324 13.78 66.88 -1.28
CA ILE A 324 15.22 66.93 -0.99
C ILE A 324 15.73 68.35 -1.20
N ASN A 325 16.39 68.89 -0.18
CA ASN A 325 17.03 70.20 -0.26
C ASN A 325 18.51 70.10 -0.65
N ARG A 326 19.11 71.23 -1.01
CA ARG A 326 20.52 71.35 -1.41
C ARG A 326 21.53 70.90 -0.34
N ARG A 327 21.12 70.86 0.93
CA ARG A 327 21.95 70.36 2.03
C ARG A 327 21.93 68.83 2.15
N GLY A 328 21.06 68.15 1.40
CA GLY A 328 20.91 66.70 1.46
C GLY A 328 19.91 66.19 2.48
N GLN A 329 19.12 67.07 3.10
CA GLN A 329 18.06 66.66 4.00
C GLN A 329 16.88 66.14 3.18
N VAL A 330 16.43 64.93 3.51
CA VAL A 330 15.24 64.32 2.96
C VAL A 330 14.09 64.62 3.93
N LEU A 331 13.16 65.46 3.49
CA LEU A 331 12.04 65.94 4.28
C LEU A 331 10.75 65.30 3.77
N ALA A 332 10.13 64.47 4.61
CA ALA A 332 8.79 63.94 4.36
C ALA A 332 7.76 64.77 5.14
N GLY A 333 6.70 65.20 4.46
CA GLY A 333 5.63 66.01 5.04
C GLY A 333 4.27 65.43 4.69
N GLY A 334 3.41 65.25 5.70
CA GLY A 334 2.04 64.79 5.54
C GLY A 334 1.10 65.41 6.58
N PRO A 335 -0.22 65.30 6.37
CA PRO A 335 -1.19 65.75 7.35
C PRO A 335 -1.09 64.87 8.60
N ALA A 336 -1.10 65.49 9.78
CA ALA A 336 -1.14 64.75 11.04
C ALA A 336 -2.60 64.37 11.30
N PRO A 337 -2.98 63.07 11.29
CA PRO A 337 -4.38 62.66 11.31
C PRO A 337 -5.17 63.21 12.51
N ASP A 338 -4.55 63.21 13.69
CA ASP A 338 -5.22 63.62 14.94
C ASP A 338 -5.31 65.14 15.11
N ALA A 339 -4.47 65.90 14.41
CA ALA A 339 -4.35 67.35 14.62
C ALA A 339 -4.97 68.18 13.51
N ILE A 340 -5.09 67.65 12.28
CA ILE A 340 -5.57 68.43 11.13
C ILE A 340 -7.03 68.85 11.28
N ILE A 341 -7.91 67.97 11.76
CA ILE A 341 -9.34 68.27 11.92
C ILE A 341 -9.57 69.30 13.04
N PRO A 342 -9.01 69.13 14.27
CA PRO A 342 -9.10 70.15 15.30
C PRO A 342 -8.49 71.50 14.88
N PHE A 343 -7.39 71.49 14.11
CA PHE A 343 -6.78 72.70 13.58
C PHE A 343 -7.72 73.44 12.61
N ILE A 344 -8.38 72.73 11.70
CA ILE A 344 -9.29 73.34 10.74
C ILE A 344 -10.57 73.85 11.42
N ALA A 345 -11.16 73.04 12.31
CA ALA A 345 -12.38 73.43 13.01
C ALA A 345 -12.14 74.57 14.01
N GLY A 346 -11.01 74.53 14.75
CA GLY A 346 -10.70 75.48 15.82
C GLY A 346 -9.94 76.73 15.37
N GLN A 347 -8.78 76.56 14.73
CA GLN A 347 -7.90 77.69 14.37
C GLN A 347 -8.30 78.37 13.06
N LEU A 348 -8.68 77.59 12.04
CA LEU A 348 -9.20 78.14 10.79
C LEU A 348 -10.69 78.51 10.86
N GLN A 349 -11.38 78.12 11.94
CA GLN A 349 -12.83 78.34 12.16
C GLN A 349 -13.70 77.86 10.98
N ASN A 350 -13.28 76.79 10.29
CA ASN A 350 -13.98 76.27 9.12
C ASN A 350 -14.52 74.85 9.39
N VAL A 351 -15.68 74.79 10.05
CA VAL A 351 -16.33 73.53 10.45
C VAL A 351 -16.75 72.70 9.23
N GLU A 352 -17.19 73.34 8.15
CA GLU A 352 -17.63 72.66 6.93
C GLU A 352 -16.48 71.92 6.25
N LEU A 353 -15.33 72.58 6.09
CA LEU A 353 -14.12 71.95 5.55
C LEU A 353 -13.60 70.84 6.48
N ALA A 354 -13.66 71.04 7.80
CA ALA A 354 -13.25 70.03 8.77
C ALA A 354 -14.11 68.76 8.64
N LEU A 355 -15.43 68.89 8.52
CA LEU A 355 -16.35 67.77 8.30
C LEU A 355 -16.12 67.10 6.96
N ALA A 356 -16.00 67.87 5.87
CA ALA A 356 -15.77 67.33 4.53
C ALA A 356 -14.44 66.56 4.45
N LEU A 357 -13.37 67.12 5.02
CA LEU A 357 -12.06 66.48 5.06
C LEU A 357 -12.05 65.24 5.97
N ALA A 358 -12.74 65.29 7.10
CA ALA A 358 -12.86 64.14 8.01
C ALA A 358 -13.60 62.97 7.35
N GLN A 359 -14.69 63.24 6.64
CA GLN A 359 -15.44 62.23 5.89
C GLN A 359 -14.65 61.69 4.69
N ARG A 360 -13.98 62.56 3.93
CA ARG A 360 -13.21 62.16 2.74
C ARG A 360 -11.97 61.36 3.09
N GLY A 361 -11.26 61.76 4.15
CA GLY A 361 -10.00 61.16 4.59
C GLY A 361 -10.13 60.09 5.67
N ASN A 362 -11.35 59.81 6.15
CA ASN A 362 -11.64 58.97 7.31
C ASN A 362 -10.79 59.37 8.54
N LEU A 363 -10.70 60.68 8.83
CA LEU A 363 -9.81 61.25 9.85
C LEU A 363 -10.50 61.40 11.22
N PRO A 364 -9.78 61.14 12.33
CA PRO A 364 -10.30 61.36 13.68
C PRO A 364 -10.43 62.85 14.04
N GLY A 365 -11.21 63.17 15.06
CA GLY A 365 -11.37 64.53 15.61
C GLY A 365 -12.63 65.28 15.12
N ALA A 366 -13.47 64.65 14.29
CA ALA A 366 -14.78 65.18 13.88
C ALA A 366 -15.96 64.47 14.56
N GLU A 367 -15.72 63.53 15.48
CA GLU A 367 -16.75 62.65 16.05
C GLU A 367 -17.86 63.48 16.71
N GLY A 368 -17.50 64.47 17.52
CA GLY A 368 -18.46 65.36 18.18
C GLY A 368 -19.32 66.16 17.19
N LEU A 369 -18.73 66.64 16.09
CA LEU A 369 -19.43 67.41 15.05
C LEU A 369 -20.39 66.51 14.25
N VAL A 370 -19.96 65.29 13.94
CA VAL A 370 -20.75 64.29 13.20
C VAL A 370 -21.94 63.80 14.05
N VAL A 371 -21.74 63.56 15.35
CA VAL A 371 -22.81 63.22 16.30
C VAL A 371 -23.86 64.34 16.37
N GLN A 372 -23.43 65.61 16.45
CA GLN A 372 -24.36 66.74 16.48
C GLN A 372 -25.18 66.84 15.18
N SER A 373 -24.55 66.65 14.03
CA SER A 373 -25.24 66.64 12.73
C SER A 373 -26.25 65.50 12.64
N PHE A 374 -25.88 64.31 13.09
CA PHE A 374 -26.77 63.14 13.15
C PHE A 374 -27.97 63.39 14.06
N GLN A 375 -27.76 63.88 15.28
CA GLN A 375 -28.84 64.18 16.23
C GLN A 375 -29.82 65.20 15.66
N ARG A 376 -29.33 66.23 14.95
CA ARG A 376 -30.17 67.22 14.28
C ARG A 376 -31.04 66.58 13.18
N GLN A 377 -30.46 65.76 12.31
CA GLN A 377 -31.20 65.08 11.24
C GLN A 377 -32.19 64.04 11.78
N TYR A 378 -31.78 63.30 12.82
CA TYR A 378 -32.60 62.30 13.49
C TYR A 378 -33.80 62.95 14.19
N ALA A 379 -33.60 64.04 14.92
CA ALA A 379 -34.67 64.81 15.56
C ALA A 379 -35.62 65.46 14.54
N ALA A 380 -35.13 65.79 13.35
CA ALA A 380 -35.94 66.32 12.24
C ALA A 380 -36.75 65.25 11.49
N GLY A 381 -36.66 63.96 11.87
CA GLY A 381 -37.34 62.86 11.18
C GLY A 381 -36.73 62.47 9.83
N GLN A 382 -35.56 63.01 9.48
CA GLN A 382 -34.86 62.75 8.22
C GLN A 382 -34.02 61.46 8.31
N TYR A 383 -34.67 60.31 8.55
CA TYR A 383 -33.98 59.05 8.86
C TYR A 383 -33.05 58.55 7.74
N ARG A 384 -33.35 58.81 6.47
CA ARG A 384 -32.46 58.45 5.35
C ARG A 384 -31.16 59.26 5.39
N GLU A 385 -31.25 60.58 5.60
CA GLU A 385 -30.07 61.45 5.69
C GLU A 385 -29.26 61.17 6.96
N ALA A 386 -29.93 60.92 8.08
CA ALA A 386 -29.29 60.49 9.32
C ALA A 386 -28.54 59.16 9.13
N ALA A 387 -29.15 58.20 8.42
CA ALA A 387 -28.49 56.94 8.09
C ALA A 387 -27.28 57.14 7.15
N GLU A 388 -27.36 58.04 6.17
CA GLU A 388 -26.21 58.40 5.34
C GLU A 388 -25.08 59.06 6.15
N THR A 389 -25.41 59.95 7.09
CA THR A 389 -24.41 60.58 7.98
C THR A 389 -23.76 59.54 8.89
N ALA A 390 -24.53 58.58 9.40
CA ALA A 390 -24.00 57.49 10.21
C ALA A 390 -23.09 56.55 9.39
N ALA A 391 -23.51 56.20 8.16
CA ALA A 391 -22.71 55.40 7.23
C ALA A 391 -21.45 56.13 6.72
N ARG A 392 -21.44 57.47 6.70
CA ARG A 392 -20.26 58.30 6.34
C ARG A 392 -19.45 58.75 7.55
N SER A 393 -19.78 58.26 8.74
CA SER A 393 -19.12 58.73 9.96
C SER A 393 -17.64 58.33 9.95
N PRO A 394 -16.72 59.28 10.21
CA PRO A 394 -15.30 58.96 10.30
C PRO A 394 -15.08 57.91 11.38
N GLN A 395 -14.24 56.92 11.07
CA GLN A 395 -13.89 55.76 11.88
C GLN A 395 -15.11 54.97 12.39
N GLY A 396 -16.26 55.09 11.73
CA GLY A 396 -17.49 54.46 12.19
C GLY A 396 -17.98 54.99 13.55
N SER A 397 -17.67 56.23 13.90
CA SER A 397 -18.06 56.88 15.17
C SER A 397 -19.57 56.87 15.45
N LEU A 398 -20.41 56.75 14.41
CA LEU A 398 -21.86 56.57 14.54
C LEU A 398 -22.34 55.14 14.23
N ARG A 399 -21.44 54.24 13.82
CA ARG A 399 -21.74 52.81 13.59
C ARG A 399 -21.67 52.02 14.88
N THR A 400 -22.35 52.52 15.91
CA THR A 400 -22.31 52.00 17.27
C THR A 400 -23.62 51.33 17.65
N ARG A 401 -23.60 50.63 18.79
CA ARG A 401 -24.78 50.01 19.37
C ARG A 401 -25.88 51.04 19.66
N GLU A 402 -25.51 52.24 20.14
CA GLU A 402 -26.48 53.30 20.46
C GLU A 402 -27.24 53.77 19.22
N THR A 403 -26.57 53.93 18.07
CA THR A 403 -27.22 54.37 16.83
C THR A 403 -28.18 53.31 16.29
N VAL A 404 -27.79 52.03 16.33
CA VAL A 404 -28.67 50.91 15.93
C VAL A 404 -29.87 50.82 16.87
N GLU A 405 -29.68 50.95 18.18
CA GLU A 405 -30.76 50.97 19.15
C GLU A 405 -31.69 52.18 18.97
N ALA A 406 -31.16 53.34 18.58
CA ALA A 406 -31.97 54.52 18.25
C ALA A 406 -32.90 54.21 17.07
N PHE A 407 -32.36 53.73 15.93
CA PHE A 407 -33.18 53.34 14.78
C PHE A 407 -34.18 52.21 15.09
N LYS A 408 -33.85 51.30 16.00
CA LYS A 408 -34.72 50.20 16.46
C LYS A 408 -35.92 50.70 17.29
N ARG A 409 -35.78 51.80 18.03
CA ARG A 409 -36.87 52.41 18.82
C ARG A 409 -37.93 53.09 17.97
N VAL A 410 -37.62 53.42 16.71
CA VAL A 410 -38.58 54.07 15.81
C VAL A 410 -39.60 53.03 15.30
N PRO A 411 -40.90 53.18 15.61
CA PRO A 411 -41.92 52.25 15.15
C PRO A 411 -42.03 52.30 13.62
N ALA A 412 -42.13 51.12 12.99
CA ALA A 412 -42.32 51.03 11.55
C ALA A 412 -43.73 51.50 11.16
N VAL A 413 -43.81 52.48 10.26
CA VAL A 413 -45.09 52.94 9.69
C VAL A 413 -45.56 51.90 8.65
N PRO A 414 -46.83 51.43 8.71
CA PRO A 414 -47.35 50.48 7.72
C PRO A 414 -47.20 51.02 6.29
N GLY A 415 -46.55 50.25 5.41
CA GLY A 415 -46.31 50.62 4.01
C GLY A 415 -44.96 51.32 3.74
N GLN A 416 -44.21 51.73 4.77
CA GLN A 416 -42.84 52.24 4.62
C GLN A 416 -41.81 51.22 5.15
N THR A 417 -40.63 51.19 4.53
CA THR A 417 -39.50 50.41 5.04
C THR A 417 -39.09 50.91 6.42
N SER A 418 -38.91 50.00 7.38
CA SER A 418 -38.44 50.35 8.74
C SER A 418 -37.17 51.21 8.67
N PRO A 419 -37.05 52.29 9.46
CA PRO A 419 -35.84 53.11 9.53
C PRO A 419 -34.56 52.31 9.81
N LEU A 420 -34.66 51.22 10.57
CA LEU A 420 -33.55 50.30 10.83
C LEU A 420 -33.10 49.55 9.56
N LEU A 421 -34.04 49.14 8.71
CA LEU A 421 -33.74 48.53 7.41
C LEU A 421 -33.15 49.56 6.43
N VAL A 422 -33.59 50.82 6.50
CA VAL A 422 -32.99 51.92 5.71
C VAL A 422 -31.54 52.15 6.13
N TYR A 423 -31.24 52.11 7.44
CA TYR A 423 -29.88 52.16 7.97
C TYR A 423 -29.02 51.01 7.45
N PHE A 424 -29.43 49.75 7.65
CA PHE A 424 -28.63 48.61 7.16
C PHE A 424 -28.47 48.62 5.64
N GLY A 425 -29.52 49.00 4.89
CA GLY A 425 -29.44 49.11 3.43
C GLY A 425 -28.47 50.18 2.95
N THR A 426 -28.39 51.33 3.64
CA THR A 426 -27.44 52.40 3.30
C THR A 426 -26.01 52.03 3.64
N VAL A 427 -25.77 51.33 4.75
CA VAL A 427 -24.43 50.83 5.10
C VAL A 427 -24.00 49.72 4.12
N LEU A 428 -24.85 48.72 3.86
CA LEU A 428 -24.58 47.60 2.94
C LEU A 428 -24.28 48.04 1.49
N ALA A 429 -24.82 49.18 1.06
CA ALA A 429 -24.54 49.74 -0.26
C ALA A 429 -23.12 50.32 -0.37
N ARG A 430 -22.44 50.54 0.76
CA ARG A 430 -21.20 51.30 0.85
C ARG A 430 -20.04 50.47 1.41
N GLU A 431 -20.29 49.71 2.47
CA GLU A 431 -19.28 48.93 3.19
C GLU A 431 -19.90 47.73 3.93
N ALA A 432 -19.05 46.79 4.36
CA ALA A 432 -19.49 45.63 5.13
C ALA A 432 -19.98 46.04 6.52
N LEU A 433 -21.04 45.38 7.01
CA LEU A 433 -21.57 45.58 8.36
C LEU A 433 -20.58 45.10 9.41
N ASN A 434 -20.50 45.79 10.55
CA ASN A 434 -19.67 45.36 11.67
C ASN A 434 -20.28 44.13 12.37
N ALA A 435 -19.58 43.54 13.35
CA ALA A 435 -20.04 42.33 14.03
C ALA A 435 -21.43 42.49 14.68
N TYR A 436 -21.69 43.62 15.34
CA TYR A 436 -22.95 43.89 16.01
C TYR A 436 -24.10 44.12 15.01
N GLU A 437 -23.86 44.93 13.99
CA GLU A 437 -24.80 45.21 12.90
C GLU A 437 -25.17 43.95 12.12
N SER A 438 -24.18 43.09 11.84
CA SER A 438 -24.38 41.81 11.14
C SER A 438 -25.29 40.88 11.93
N VAL A 439 -25.14 40.85 13.26
CA VAL A 439 -25.98 40.06 14.16
C VAL A 439 -27.40 40.61 14.24
N GLU A 440 -27.58 41.92 14.39
CA GLU A 440 -28.92 42.54 14.43
C GLU A 440 -29.66 42.39 13.09
N LEU A 441 -28.96 42.56 11.96
CA LEU A 441 -29.52 42.28 10.65
C LEU A 441 -29.88 40.79 10.51
N GLY A 442 -28.99 39.89 10.94
CA GLY A 442 -29.21 38.45 10.95
C GLY A 442 -30.46 38.05 11.73
N ARG A 443 -30.62 38.56 12.96
CA ARG A 443 -31.83 38.36 13.79
C ARG A 443 -33.09 38.82 13.07
N LEU A 444 -33.05 40.00 12.44
CA LEU A 444 -34.19 40.59 11.74
C LEU A 444 -34.58 39.79 10.49
N VAL A 445 -33.60 39.30 9.72
CA VAL A 445 -33.80 38.52 8.49
C VAL A 445 -34.29 37.10 8.79
N LEU A 446 -33.73 36.46 9.82
CA LEU A 446 -34.15 35.14 10.28
C LEU A 446 -35.55 35.17 10.88
N ALA A 447 -35.91 36.21 11.65
CA ALA A 447 -37.27 36.41 12.15
C ALA A 447 -38.30 36.59 11.01
N GLN A 448 -37.89 37.09 9.85
CA GLN A 448 -38.72 37.21 8.65
C GLN A 448 -38.69 35.97 7.74
N GLY A 449 -37.96 34.91 8.12
CA GLY A 449 -37.82 33.68 7.33
C GLY A 449 -37.05 33.83 6.02
N LYS A 450 -36.31 34.94 5.82
CA LYS A 450 -35.59 35.24 4.56
C LYS A 450 -34.13 34.83 4.60
N LYS A 451 -33.83 33.61 5.06
CA LYS A 451 -32.46 33.06 5.15
C LYS A 451 -31.62 33.23 3.86
N PRO A 452 -32.14 33.02 2.63
CA PRO A 452 -31.31 33.12 1.42
C PRO A 452 -30.64 34.49 1.20
N LEU A 453 -31.21 35.57 1.73
CA LEU A 453 -30.58 36.90 1.67
C LEU A 453 -29.35 36.98 2.56
N LEU A 454 -29.39 36.34 3.74
CA LEU A 454 -28.27 36.28 4.66
C LEU A 454 -27.12 35.45 4.07
N ASP A 455 -27.44 34.33 3.42
CA ASP A 455 -26.47 33.50 2.71
C ASP A 455 -25.80 34.26 1.55
N GLY A 456 -26.58 35.05 0.81
CA GLY A 456 -26.08 35.92 -0.26
C GLY A 456 -25.12 37.00 0.26
N TRP A 457 -25.49 37.70 1.34
CA TRP A 457 -24.62 38.74 1.92
C TRP A 457 -23.36 38.20 2.59
N TRP A 458 -23.41 36.99 3.15
CA TRP A 458 -22.22 36.30 3.63
C TRP A 458 -21.27 35.96 2.48
N ARG A 459 -21.79 35.40 1.38
CA ARG A 459 -20.99 35.07 0.19
C ARG A 459 -20.39 36.30 -0.48
N ASP A 460 -21.12 37.41 -0.50
CA ASP A 460 -20.66 38.70 -1.05
C ASP A 460 -19.66 39.43 -0.13
N GLY A 461 -19.33 38.87 1.06
CA GLY A 461 -18.40 39.51 2.01
C GLY A 461 -18.94 40.77 2.69
N LYS A 462 -20.27 40.94 2.75
CA LYS A 462 -20.94 42.14 3.28
C LYS A 462 -21.22 42.08 4.79
N LEU A 463 -21.02 40.93 5.42
CA LEU A 463 -21.23 40.72 6.85
C LEU A 463 -19.89 40.44 7.52
N SER A 464 -19.68 41.02 8.71
CA SER A 464 -18.51 40.70 9.52
C SER A 464 -18.76 39.43 10.32
N ALA A 465 -17.78 38.54 10.30
CA ALA A 465 -17.80 37.31 11.07
C ALA A 465 -17.78 37.59 12.58
N SER A 466 -18.61 36.89 13.34
CA SER A 466 -18.61 36.92 14.81
C SER A 466 -19.13 35.60 15.38
N GLU A 467 -18.82 35.32 16.64
CA GLU A 467 -19.35 34.14 17.34
C GLU A 467 -20.88 34.14 17.38
N GLU A 468 -21.48 35.29 17.73
CA GLU A 468 -22.94 35.43 17.76
C GLU A 468 -23.58 35.21 16.39
N LEU A 469 -22.93 35.67 15.30
CA LEU A 469 -23.42 35.44 13.95
C LEU A 469 -23.35 33.96 13.56
N GLY A 470 -22.26 33.28 13.93
CA GLY A 470 -22.13 31.84 13.75
C GLY A 470 -23.19 31.06 14.53
N ASP A 471 -23.49 31.48 15.76
CA ASP A 471 -24.56 30.89 16.59
C ASP A 471 -25.94 31.08 15.93
N LEU A 472 -26.19 32.19 15.23
CA LEU A 472 -27.42 32.40 14.45
C LEU A 472 -27.53 31.45 13.24
N PHE A 473 -26.44 31.25 12.48
CA PHE A 473 -26.42 30.28 11.37
C PHE A 473 -26.61 28.85 11.88
N ARG A 474 -25.99 28.50 13.02
CA ARG A 474 -26.17 27.22 13.71
C ARG A 474 -27.62 27.01 14.14
N GLY A 475 -28.23 28.01 14.76
CA GLY A 475 -29.65 27.98 15.14
C GLY A 475 -30.61 27.87 13.95
N ALA A 476 -30.20 28.33 12.77
CA ALA A 476 -30.93 28.19 11.51
C ALA A 476 -30.68 26.85 10.78
N GLY A 477 -29.93 25.92 11.39
CA GLY A 477 -29.65 24.58 10.86
C GLY A 477 -28.58 24.52 9.77
N ASP A 478 -27.79 25.59 9.57
CA ASP A 478 -26.72 25.65 8.57
C ASP A 478 -25.34 25.50 9.20
N TRP A 479 -24.91 24.25 9.35
CA TRP A 479 -23.64 23.93 10.01
C TRP A 479 -22.41 24.37 9.19
N ASP A 480 -22.49 24.29 7.87
CA ASP A 480 -21.38 24.66 6.99
C ASP A 480 -21.18 26.19 6.95
N ALA A 481 -22.27 26.95 6.86
CA ALA A 481 -22.20 28.41 6.96
C ALA A 481 -21.73 28.87 8.35
N ALA A 482 -22.24 28.26 9.43
CA ALA A 482 -21.81 28.57 10.79
C ALA A 482 -20.30 28.35 11.00
N LEU A 483 -19.77 27.23 10.48
CA LEU A 483 -18.37 26.88 10.58
C LEU A 483 -17.46 27.81 9.75
N ALA A 484 -17.91 28.22 8.56
CA ALA A 484 -17.24 29.25 7.77
C ALA A 484 -17.18 30.59 8.53
N VAL A 485 -18.27 30.97 9.20
CA VAL A 485 -18.33 32.19 10.03
C VAL A 485 -17.43 32.09 11.25
N TYR A 486 -17.44 30.99 12.00
CA TYR A 486 -16.57 30.83 13.17
C TYR A 486 -15.08 30.84 12.81
N ARG A 487 -14.69 30.24 11.67
CA ARG A 487 -13.32 30.30 11.14
C ARG A 487 -12.92 31.72 10.81
N ALA A 488 -13.77 32.45 10.10
CA ALA A 488 -13.53 33.85 9.77
C ALA A 488 -13.49 34.76 11.01
N ALA A 489 -14.23 34.41 12.07
CA ALA A 489 -14.24 35.14 13.34
C ALA A 489 -13.01 34.84 14.23
N GLY A 490 -12.19 33.84 13.90
CA GLY A 490 -11.07 33.40 14.74
C GLY A 490 -11.51 32.72 16.04
N ALA A 491 -12.77 32.30 16.15
CA ALA A 491 -13.36 31.72 17.35
C ALA A 491 -12.94 30.26 17.53
N GLN A 492 -11.68 30.03 17.94
CA GLN A 492 -11.07 28.69 17.99
C GLN A 492 -11.89 27.68 18.78
N GLY A 493 -12.41 28.06 19.96
CA GLY A 493 -13.24 27.18 20.79
C GLY A 493 -14.52 26.75 20.09
N LYS A 494 -15.24 27.70 19.48
CA LYS A 494 -16.49 27.43 18.73
C LYS A 494 -16.26 26.65 17.44
N VAL A 495 -15.13 26.87 16.75
CA VAL A 495 -14.75 26.05 15.57
C VAL A 495 -14.52 24.60 15.99
N VAL A 496 -13.81 24.38 17.10
CA VAL A 496 -13.54 23.04 17.64
C VAL A 496 -14.84 22.38 18.10
N GLU A 497 -15.71 23.10 18.82
CA GLU A 497 -17.03 22.59 19.20
C GLU A 497 -17.91 22.27 17.99
N ALA A 498 -17.92 23.13 16.96
CA ALA A 498 -18.71 22.93 15.75
C ALA A 498 -18.19 21.74 14.92
N LEU A 499 -16.87 21.60 14.77
CA LEU A 499 -16.24 20.44 14.10
C LEU A 499 -16.49 19.15 14.88
N ALA A 500 -16.37 19.19 16.21
CA ALA A 500 -16.65 18.05 17.08
C ALA A 500 -18.13 17.64 17.01
N ALA A 501 -19.05 18.61 16.99
CA ALA A 501 -20.48 18.35 16.86
C ALA A 501 -20.87 17.84 15.46
N LYS A 502 -20.15 18.25 14.40
CA LYS A 502 -20.35 17.78 13.03
C LYS A 502 -19.77 16.38 12.78
N GLY A 503 -18.74 15.99 13.52
CA GLY A 503 -18.04 14.70 13.38
C GLY A 503 -16.85 14.71 12.41
N ASP A 504 -16.42 15.89 11.94
CA ASP A 504 -15.32 16.05 10.97
C ASP A 504 -13.94 16.14 11.68
N PHE A 505 -13.51 15.03 12.28
CA PHE A 505 -12.33 14.99 13.16
C PHE A 505 -10.96 15.12 12.46
N GLU A 506 -10.85 14.73 11.19
CA GLU A 506 -9.62 14.94 10.41
C GLU A 506 -9.33 16.43 10.18
N GLU A 507 -10.39 17.21 9.95
CA GLU A 507 -10.27 18.64 9.73
C GLU A 507 -9.98 19.37 11.05
N LEU A 508 -10.52 18.87 12.18
CA LEU A 508 -10.18 19.33 13.53
C LEU A 508 -8.69 19.13 13.83
N GLY A 509 -8.13 17.95 13.52
CA GLY A 509 -6.70 17.68 13.68
C GLY A 509 -5.82 18.61 12.84
N ARG A 510 -6.17 18.81 11.56
CA ARG A 510 -5.49 19.77 10.68
C ARG A 510 -5.60 21.21 11.20
N TYR A 511 -6.78 21.62 11.65
CA TYR A 511 -7.01 22.97 12.17
C TYR A 511 -6.18 23.25 13.43
N ALA A 512 -6.15 22.31 14.38
CA ALA A 512 -5.33 22.40 15.59
C ALA A 512 -3.82 22.47 15.27
N ALA A 513 -3.34 21.64 14.35
CA ALA A 513 -1.94 21.67 13.89
C ALA A 513 -1.56 23.01 13.23
N THR A 514 -2.48 23.63 12.50
CA THR A 514 -2.23 24.89 11.77
C THR A 514 -2.30 26.12 12.68
N THR A 515 -3.15 26.10 13.70
CA THR A 515 -3.36 27.23 14.62
C THR A 515 -2.52 27.17 15.89
N GLY A 516 -1.83 26.06 16.16
CA GLY A 516 -0.99 25.86 17.35
C GLY A 516 -1.76 25.83 18.68
N SER A 517 -3.10 25.84 18.62
CA SER A 517 -3.98 25.70 19.77
C SER A 517 -4.06 24.23 20.12
N GLN A 518 -3.74 23.86 21.36
CA GLN A 518 -4.06 22.53 21.89
C GLN A 518 -5.47 22.59 22.47
N PRO A 519 -6.50 22.13 21.73
CA PRO A 519 -7.83 22.05 22.32
C PRO A 519 -7.79 21.10 23.51
N ASP A 520 -8.65 21.36 24.50
CA ASP A 520 -8.81 20.47 25.65
C ASP A 520 -9.50 19.17 25.20
N TYR A 521 -8.69 18.25 24.67
CA TYR A 521 -9.12 16.96 24.18
C TYR A 521 -9.77 16.13 25.29
N LEU A 522 -9.42 16.35 26.56
CA LEU A 522 -10.03 15.68 27.72
C LEU A 522 -11.48 16.12 27.89
N PHE A 523 -11.73 17.45 27.90
CA PHE A 523 -13.07 18.00 28.00
C PHE A 523 -13.95 17.64 26.80
N LEU A 524 -13.40 17.71 25.58
CA LEU A 524 -14.12 17.34 24.36
C LEU A 524 -14.49 15.86 24.35
N LEU A 525 -13.55 14.98 24.73
CA LEU A 525 -13.81 13.55 24.82
C LEU A 525 -14.89 13.26 25.86
N GLN A 526 -14.86 13.91 27.03
CA GLN A 526 -15.88 13.77 28.07
C GLN A 526 -17.28 14.28 27.65
N SER A 527 -17.35 15.38 26.90
CA SER A 527 -18.61 15.91 26.37
C SER A 527 -19.16 15.02 25.26
N LEU A 528 -18.33 14.60 24.30
CA LEU A 528 -18.75 13.68 23.25
C LEU A 528 -19.13 12.31 23.82
N LEU A 529 -18.46 11.80 24.85
CA LEU A 529 -18.87 10.55 25.50
C LEU A 529 -20.26 10.64 26.14
N ARG A 530 -20.72 11.85 26.50
CA ARG A 530 -22.07 12.07 27.04
C ARG A 530 -23.10 12.18 25.91
N ASP A 531 -22.76 12.87 24.84
CA ASP A 531 -23.72 13.24 23.79
C ASP A 531 -23.74 12.24 22.62
N SER A 532 -22.58 11.69 22.20
CA SER A 532 -22.44 10.66 21.16
C SER A 532 -21.16 9.78 21.33
N PRO A 533 -21.29 8.55 21.87
CA PRO A 533 -20.13 7.69 22.15
C PRO A 533 -19.36 7.25 20.89
N GLU A 534 -20.01 7.09 19.73
CA GLU A 534 -19.35 6.76 18.46
C GLU A 534 -18.43 7.89 17.96
N ALA A 535 -18.88 9.14 18.10
CA ALA A 535 -18.09 10.31 17.71
C ALA A 535 -16.87 10.48 18.64
N ALA A 536 -17.01 10.11 19.91
CA ALA A 536 -15.90 10.09 20.86
C ALA A 536 -14.80 9.09 20.44
N VAL A 537 -15.14 7.93 19.87
CA VAL A 537 -14.16 6.98 19.31
C VAL A 537 -13.40 7.61 18.14
N GLY A 538 -14.11 8.29 17.24
CA GLY A 538 -13.51 9.00 16.11
C GLY A 538 -12.48 10.05 16.56
N LEU A 539 -12.83 10.84 17.58
CA LEU A 539 -11.92 11.81 18.19
C LEU A 539 -10.71 11.11 18.84
N ALA A 540 -10.92 10.08 19.64
CA ALA A 540 -9.85 9.36 20.34
C ALA A 540 -8.83 8.75 19.35
N LYS A 541 -9.30 8.17 18.24
CA LYS A 541 -8.45 7.65 17.15
C LYS A 541 -7.64 8.75 16.47
N ALA A 542 -8.26 9.89 16.18
CA ALA A 542 -7.59 11.03 15.57
C ALA A 542 -6.50 11.62 16.49
N VAL A 543 -6.74 11.64 17.80
CA VAL A 543 -5.77 12.10 18.82
C VAL A 543 -4.60 11.12 18.96
N ALA A 544 -4.86 9.81 18.95
CA ALA A 544 -3.82 8.78 19.08
C ALA A 544 -2.84 8.74 17.89
N ARG A 545 -3.28 9.11 16.68
CA ARG A 545 -2.44 9.13 15.46
C ARG A 545 -1.48 10.33 15.37
N GLN A 546 -1.58 11.31 16.28
CA GLN A 546 -0.70 12.49 16.24
C GLN A 546 0.70 12.17 16.82
N PRO A 547 1.79 12.65 16.20
CA PRO A 547 3.14 12.44 16.71
C PRO A 547 3.34 13.19 18.03
N GLY A 548 3.46 12.44 19.13
CA GLY A 548 3.45 12.98 20.49
C GLY A 548 2.01 13.23 20.96
N PRO A 549 1.24 12.16 21.27
CA PRO A 549 -0.18 12.29 21.58
C PRO A 549 -0.39 13.23 22.78
N PRO A 550 -1.28 14.23 22.67
CA PRO A 550 -1.51 15.22 23.72
C PRO A 550 -2.22 14.63 24.95
N LEU A 551 -2.85 13.46 24.81
CA LEU A 551 -3.45 12.71 25.91
C LEU A 551 -2.86 11.30 25.97
N ASP A 552 -2.57 10.82 27.19
CA ASP A 552 -2.11 9.45 27.36
C ASP A 552 -3.21 8.45 26.96
N LEU A 553 -2.79 7.40 26.25
CA LEU A 553 -3.68 6.33 25.78
C LEU A 553 -4.39 5.63 26.94
N ASN A 554 -3.72 5.51 28.11
CA ASN A 554 -4.35 4.96 29.32
C ASN A 554 -5.49 5.85 29.81
N THR A 555 -5.27 7.16 29.87
CA THR A 555 -6.30 8.11 30.33
C THR A 555 -7.51 8.11 29.40
N MET A 556 -7.31 8.05 28.08
CA MET A 556 -8.42 7.92 27.13
C MET A 556 -9.20 6.62 27.32
N ALA A 557 -8.49 5.48 27.42
CA ALA A 557 -9.13 4.19 27.66
C ALA A 557 -9.93 4.18 28.97
N ASP A 558 -9.38 4.73 30.05
CA ASP A 558 -10.04 4.82 31.35
C ASP A 558 -11.33 5.66 31.31
N LEU A 559 -11.37 6.72 30.50
CA LEU A 559 -12.59 7.54 30.35
C LEU A 559 -13.73 6.79 29.68
N PHE A 560 -13.44 5.98 28.64
CA PHE A 560 -14.45 5.12 28.04
C PHE A 560 -14.95 4.07 29.03
N LEU A 561 -14.04 3.47 29.82
CA LEU A 561 -14.37 2.43 30.79
C LEU A 561 -15.15 2.97 31.99
N GLN A 562 -14.83 4.16 32.50
CA GLN A 562 -15.57 4.83 33.59
C GLN A 562 -17.04 5.08 33.24
N ARG A 563 -17.38 5.16 31.94
CA ARG A 563 -18.75 5.36 31.43
C ARG A 563 -19.39 4.07 30.91
N ASN A 564 -18.79 2.90 31.17
CA ASN A 564 -19.24 1.59 30.66
C ASN A 564 -19.30 1.47 29.12
N ALA A 565 -18.58 2.33 28.38
CA ALA A 565 -18.51 2.31 26.91
C ALA A 565 -17.45 1.32 26.41
N VAL A 566 -17.67 0.03 26.70
CA VAL A 566 -16.67 -1.02 26.47
C VAL A 566 -16.44 -1.32 24.98
N LYS A 567 -17.49 -1.29 24.16
CA LYS A 567 -17.39 -1.56 22.72
C LYS A 567 -16.56 -0.46 22.03
N GLU A 568 -16.77 0.77 22.44
CA GLU A 568 -16.10 1.98 21.99
C GLU A 568 -14.63 2.01 22.45
N ALA A 569 -14.36 1.66 23.71
CA ALA A 569 -13.01 1.48 24.23
C ALA A 569 -12.21 0.45 23.41
N THR A 570 -12.83 -0.69 23.09
CA THR A 570 -12.23 -1.76 22.29
C THR A 570 -11.93 -1.29 20.86
N ALA A 571 -12.88 -0.58 20.22
CA ALA A 571 -12.68 -0.04 18.87
C ALA A 571 -11.56 1.01 18.80
N PHE A 572 -11.41 1.83 19.85
CA PHE A 572 -10.31 2.78 19.99
C PHE A 572 -8.96 2.08 20.19
N LEU A 573 -8.88 1.18 21.17
CA LEU A 573 -7.64 0.51 21.55
C LEU A 573 -7.10 -0.41 20.44
N LEU A 574 -7.95 -1.03 19.62
CA LEU A 574 -7.50 -1.84 18.48
C LEU A 574 -6.76 -1.03 17.41
N ASP A 575 -7.18 0.22 17.18
CA ASP A 575 -6.54 1.12 16.22
C ASP A 575 -5.26 1.73 16.84
N ALA A 576 -5.34 2.13 18.12
CA ALA A 576 -4.22 2.75 18.83
C ALA A 576 -3.06 1.78 19.13
N LEU A 577 -3.33 0.49 19.24
CA LEU A 577 -2.32 -0.55 19.55
C LEU A 577 -1.83 -1.31 18.31
N ALA A 578 -2.19 -0.88 17.11
CA ALA A 578 -1.85 -1.56 15.85
C ALA A 578 -0.33 -1.72 15.63
N ASP A 579 0.48 -0.80 16.16
CA ASP A 579 1.95 -0.81 15.99
C ASP A 579 2.70 -1.76 16.96
N ASP A 580 1.98 -2.49 17.83
CA ASP A 580 2.53 -3.48 18.80
C ASP A 580 3.74 -2.98 19.62
N ALA A 581 3.74 -1.70 19.98
CA ALA A 581 4.88 -1.09 20.67
C ALA A 581 5.05 -1.64 22.11
N PRO A 582 6.29 -1.88 22.57
CA PRO A 582 6.56 -2.44 23.90
C PRO A 582 6.10 -1.54 25.06
N ALA A 583 6.01 -0.23 24.83
CA ALA A 583 5.51 0.74 25.82
C ALA A 583 4.01 0.54 26.15
N HIS A 584 3.26 -0.17 25.30
CA HIS A 584 1.82 -0.35 25.45
C HIS A 584 1.42 -1.75 25.97
N ALA A 585 2.36 -2.54 26.47
CA ALA A 585 2.12 -3.89 27.01
C ALA A 585 0.99 -3.96 28.06
N ALA A 586 0.93 -2.96 28.96
CA ALA A 586 -0.12 -2.87 29.98
C ALA A 586 -1.51 -2.61 29.37
N LEU A 587 -1.59 -1.80 28.31
CA LEU A 587 -2.83 -1.50 27.59
C LEU A 587 -3.32 -2.69 26.77
N GLN A 588 -2.40 -3.43 26.14
CA GLN A 588 -2.74 -4.67 25.44
C GLN A 588 -3.34 -5.70 26.39
N THR A 589 -2.72 -5.85 27.57
CA THR A 589 -3.25 -6.74 28.63
C THR A 589 -4.64 -6.27 29.05
N LYS A 590 -4.80 -4.99 29.38
CA LYS A 590 -6.08 -4.42 29.83
C LYS A 590 -7.21 -4.54 28.78
N LEU A 591 -6.91 -4.32 27.50
CA LEU A 591 -7.85 -4.52 26.39
C LEU A 591 -8.39 -5.96 26.37
N LEU A 592 -7.49 -6.94 26.46
CA LEU A 592 -7.85 -8.35 26.44
C LEU A 592 -8.58 -8.75 27.72
N GLU A 593 -8.13 -8.30 28.90
CA GLU A 593 -8.80 -8.58 30.18
C GLU A 593 -10.26 -8.11 30.17
N ILE A 594 -10.51 -6.88 29.72
CA ILE A 594 -11.86 -6.30 29.72
C ILE A 594 -12.76 -7.04 28.75
N ASN A 595 -12.29 -7.32 27.53
CA ASN A 595 -13.10 -8.06 26.55
C ASN A 595 -13.31 -9.52 26.98
N LEU A 596 -12.35 -10.18 27.63
CA LEU A 596 -12.54 -11.54 28.15
C LEU A 596 -13.60 -11.61 29.26
N VAL A 597 -13.76 -10.53 30.05
CA VAL A 597 -14.77 -10.46 31.11
C VAL A 597 -16.14 -10.04 30.56
N THR A 598 -16.19 -9.14 29.57
CA THR A 598 -17.43 -8.51 29.10
C THR A 598 -17.98 -9.11 27.81
N ALA A 599 -17.13 -9.49 26.86
CA ALA A 599 -17.50 -9.99 25.54
C ALA A 599 -16.45 -11.00 25.01
N PRO A 600 -16.44 -12.25 25.53
CA PRO A 600 -15.42 -13.26 25.19
C PRO A 600 -15.23 -13.50 23.68
N ALA A 601 -16.31 -13.46 22.89
CA ALA A 601 -16.24 -13.64 21.44
C ALA A 601 -15.41 -12.56 20.73
N VAL A 602 -15.42 -11.32 21.25
CA VAL A 602 -14.60 -10.22 20.71
C VAL A 602 -13.14 -10.42 21.10
N ALA A 603 -12.87 -10.85 22.33
CA ALA A 603 -11.51 -11.18 22.75
C ALA A 603 -10.90 -12.32 21.93
N ASP A 604 -11.68 -13.36 21.62
CA ASP A 604 -11.23 -14.47 20.76
C ASP A 604 -10.87 -14.00 19.35
N ALA A 605 -11.68 -13.13 18.75
CA ALA A 605 -11.38 -12.54 17.44
C ALA A 605 -10.09 -11.70 17.46
N ILE A 606 -9.87 -10.92 18.52
CA ILE A 606 -8.65 -10.10 18.68
C ILE A 606 -7.41 -10.98 18.83
N LEU A 607 -7.47 -12.02 19.67
CA LEU A 607 -6.39 -12.98 19.86
C LEU A 607 -6.13 -13.78 18.57
N GLY A 608 -7.17 -14.10 17.80
CA GLY A 608 -7.07 -14.79 16.51
C GLY A 608 -6.44 -13.96 15.40
N ALA A 609 -6.59 -12.64 15.42
CA ALA A 609 -6.00 -11.75 14.43
C ALA A 609 -4.46 -11.63 14.56
N GLY A 610 -3.88 -12.01 15.70
CA GLY A 610 -2.43 -12.05 15.90
C GLY A 610 -1.73 -10.69 15.95
N GLY A 611 -2.47 -9.58 16.02
CA GLY A 611 -1.91 -8.22 15.96
C GLY A 611 -1.22 -7.74 17.25
N LEU A 612 -1.40 -8.43 18.37
CA LEU A 612 -0.83 -8.06 19.68
C LEU A 612 0.08 -9.18 20.17
N THR A 613 1.30 -8.87 20.61
CA THR A 613 2.25 -9.90 21.07
C THR A 613 2.85 -9.66 22.47
N ARG A 614 2.67 -8.47 23.04
CA ARG A 614 3.40 -7.97 24.21
C ARG A 614 2.61 -7.93 25.52
N TYR A 615 1.43 -8.57 25.58
CA TYR A 615 0.60 -8.65 26.79
C TYR A 615 1.06 -9.74 27.79
N ASP A 616 0.54 -9.67 29.03
CA ASP A 616 0.76 -10.67 30.09
C ASP A 616 0.07 -12.00 29.74
N ARG A 617 0.85 -12.93 29.17
CA ARG A 617 0.36 -14.24 28.70
C ARG A 617 -0.25 -15.11 29.81
N PRO A 618 0.42 -15.32 30.98
CA PRO A 618 -0.16 -16.08 32.09
C PRO A 618 -1.52 -15.54 32.55
N ARG A 619 -1.64 -14.22 32.67
CA ARG A 619 -2.89 -13.57 33.12
C ARG A 619 -4.03 -13.75 32.12
N ILE A 620 -3.74 -13.54 30.83
CA ILE A 620 -4.73 -13.72 29.76
C ILE A 620 -5.14 -15.19 29.62
N ALA A 621 -4.21 -16.14 29.76
CA ALA A 621 -4.53 -17.57 29.75
C ALA A 621 -5.57 -17.96 30.80
N GLN A 622 -5.40 -17.47 32.04
CA GLN A 622 -6.37 -17.70 33.13
C GLN A 622 -7.75 -17.10 32.86
N LEU A 623 -7.80 -15.94 32.19
CA LEU A 623 -9.06 -15.28 31.85
C LEU A 623 -9.75 -15.96 30.65
N CYS A 624 -8.99 -16.42 29.66
CA CYS A 624 -9.51 -17.27 28.58
C CYS A 624 -10.12 -18.55 29.12
N GLU A 625 -9.47 -19.20 30.09
CA GLU A 625 -10.00 -20.39 30.76
C GLU A 625 -11.32 -20.08 31.48
N LYS A 626 -11.39 -19.00 32.27
CA LYS A 626 -12.63 -18.57 32.95
C LYS A 626 -13.75 -18.18 31.99
N ALA A 627 -13.40 -17.69 30.80
CA ALA A 627 -14.36 -17.30 29.76
C ALA A 627 -14.81 -18.48 28.88
N GLY A 628 -14.28 -19.70 29.12
CA GLY A 628 -14.61 -20.90 28.32
C GLY A 628 -13.88 -20.99 26.97
N LEU A 629 -12.91 -20.10 26.71
CA LEU A 629 -12.08 -20.09 25.51
C LEU A 629 -10.84 -20.99 25.70
N TYR A 630 -11.07 -22.28 25.94
CA TYR A 630 -10.02 -23.22 26.31
C TYR A 630 -8.94 -23.39 25.22
N ALA A 631 -9.29 -23.27 23.93
CA ALA A 631 -8.33 -23.30 22.82
C ALA A 631 -7.27 -22.19 22.91
N ARG A 632 -7.70 -20.97 23.25
CA ARG A 632 -6.83 -19.80 23.42
C ARG A 632 -6.04 -19.88 24.72
N ALA A 633 -6.65 -20.40 25.78
CA ALA A 633 -5.95 -20.65 27.04
C ALA A 633 -4.73 -21.57 26.84
N LEU A 634 -4.90 -22.67 26.10
CA LEU A 634 -3.81 -23.60 25.76
C LEU A 634 -2.66 -22.93 25.00
N ALA A 635 -2.97 -22.02 24.06
CA ALA A 635 -1.95 -21.30 23.30
C ALA A 635 -1.10 -20.33 24.15
N HIS A 636 -1.60 -19.92 25.33
CA HIS A 636 -0.94 -18.94 26.19
C HIS A 636 -0.33 -19.54 27.46
N TYR A 637 -0.76 -20.72 27.88
CA TYR A 637 -0.12 -21.45 28.98
C TYR A 637 1.25 -21.97 28.57
N THR A 638 2.21 -21.80 29.48
CA THR A 638 3.60 -22.27 29.31
C THR A 638 3.95 -23.38 30.30
N ASP A 639 3.11 -23.63 31.30
CA ASP A 639 3.31 -24.68 32.30
C ASP A 639 2.47 -25.93 31.94
N LEU A 640 3.11 -27.09 32.01
CA LEU A 640 2.50 -28.40 31.73
C LEU A 640 1.35 -28.70 32.69
N ALA A 641 1.40 -28.23 33.94
CA ALA A 641 0.34 -28.45 34.91
C ALA A 641 -0.98 -27.74 34.51
N ASP A 642 -0.87 -26.50 34.00
CA ASP A 642 -2.02 -25.74 33.51
C ASP A 642 -2.56 -26.30 32.19
N ILE A 643 -1.67 -26.73 31.30
CA ILE A 643 -2.05 -27.39 30.03
C ILE A 643 -2.85 -28.66 30.31
N LYS A 644 -2.37 -29.54 31.22
CA LYS A 644 -3.08 -30.76 31.63
C LYS A 644 -4.47 -30.46 32.22
N ARG A 645 -4.58 -29.40 33.02
CA ARG A 645 -5.84 -28.96 33.63
C ARG A 645 -6.87 -28.52 32.58
N VAL A 646 -6.45 -27.72 31.60
CA VAL A 646 -7.34 -27.25 30.52
C VAL A 646 -7.73 -28.39 29.58
N LEU A 647 -6.82 -29.32 29.29
CA LEU A 647 -7.11 -30.51 28.47
C LEU A 647 -8.13 -31.46 29.13
N GLY A 648 -8.31 -31.40 30.45
CA GLY A 648 -9.42 -32.09 31.12
C GLY A 648 -10.81 -31.67 30.60
N ASN A 649 -10.92 -30.47 30.03
CA ASN A 649 -12.13 -29.94 29.40
C ASN A 649 -12.09 -29.98 27.86
N ALA A 650 -11.31 -30.88 27.25
CA ALA A 650 -11.10 -30.96 25.80
C ALA A 650 -12.38 -31.05 24.95
N ARG A 651 -13.49 -31.52 25.52
CA ARG A 651 -14.82 -31.54 24.86
C ARG A 651 -15.34 -30.15 24.46
N ALA A 652 -14.88 -29.10 25.11
CA ALA A 652 -15.27 -27.71 24.83
C ALA A 652 -14.37 -27.05 23.78
N ILE A 653 -13.42 -27.79 23.19
CA ILE A 653 -12.48 -27.29 22.17
C ILE A 653 -12.76 -28.01 20.86
N ASP A 654 -12.63 -27.27 19.75
CA ASP A 654 -12.72 -27.83 18.42
C ASP A 654 -11.62 -28.91 18.20
N PRO A 655 -11.98 -30.12 17.77
CA PRO A 655 -11.02 -31.21 17.55
C PRO A 655 -9.89 -30.89 16.57
N ALA A 656 -10.12 -30.06 15.54
CA ALA A 656 -9.07 -29.71 14.58
C ALA A 656 -8.03 -28.77 15.19
N ALA A 657 -8.49 -27.76 15.95
CA ALA A 657 -7.60 -26.83 16.66
C ALA A 657 -6.72 -27.54 17.71
N LEU A 658 -7.27 -28.55 18.40
CA LEU A 658 -6.47 -29.37 19.32
C LEU A 658 -5.37 -30.14 18.59
N VAL A 659 -5.68 -30.74 17.44
CA VAL A 659 -4.67 -31.49 16.66
C VAL A 659 -3.54 -30.57 16.22
N GLU A 660 -3.82 -29.36 15.74
CA GLU A 660 -2.78 -28.38 15.41
C GLU A 660 -1.93 -27.99 16.63
N TYR A 661 -2.57 -27.79 17.79
CA TYR A 661 -1.87 -27.45 19.03
C TYR A 661 -0.89 -28.55 19.48
N PHE A 662 -1.26 -29.82 19.36
CA PHE A 662 -0.37 -30.94 19.70
C PHE A 662 0.93 -30.96 18.88
N GLY A 663 0.93 -30.42 17.65
CA GLY A 663 2.14 -30.26 16.84
C GLY A 663 3.12 -29.22 17.36
N THR A 664 2.67 -28.28 18.18
CA THR A 664 3.53 -27.26 18.81
C THR A 664 4.21 -27.76 20.09
N LEU A 665 3.74 -28.88 20.65
CA LEU A 665 4.25 -29.46 21.88
C LEU A 665 5.48 -30.34 21.61
N SER A 666 6.33 -30.50 22.63
CA SER A 666 7.40 -31.50 22.60
C SER A 666 6.81 -32.92 22.66
N ALA A 667 7.54 -33.91 22.14
CA ALA A 667 7.05 -35.30 22.10
C ALA A 667 6.70 -35.86 23.49
N GLU A 668 7.41 -35.45 24.54
CA GLU A 668 7.14 -35.86 25.92
C GLU A 668 5.87 -35.21 26.47
N TRP A 669 5.68 -33.90 26.24
CA TRP A 669 4.50 -33.18 26.71
C TRP A 669 3.25 -33.62 25.98
N ALA A 670 3.34 -33.87 24.68
CA ALA A 670 2.25 -34.41 23.87
C ALA A 670 1.78 -35.77 24.39
N LEU A 671 2.68 -36.72 24.69
CA LEU A 671 2.30 -38.04 25.23
C LEU A 671 1.67 -37.94 26.62
N ASP A 672 2.20 -37.10 27.49
CA ASP A 672 1.63 -36.84 28.81
C ASP A 672 0.22 -36.23 28.73
N CYS A 673 0.01 -35.33 27.78
CA CYS A 673 -1.27 -34.70 27.51
C CYS A 673 -2.28 -35.70 26.90
N LEU A 674 -1.85 -36.55 25.97
CA LEU A 674 -2.68 -37.62 25.40
C LEU A 674 -3.09 -38.65 26.47
N ARG A 675 -2.20 -38.96 27.43
CA ARG A 675 -2.52 -39.83 28.57
C ARG A 675 -3.63 -39.22 29.42
N VAL A 676 -3.53 -37.94 29.76
CA VAL A 676 -4.58 -37.22 30.52
C VAL A 676 -5.92 -37.21 29.77
N LEU A 677 -5.91 -37.05 28.45
CA LEU A 677 -7.15 -37.12 27.64
C LEU A 677 -7.81 -38.51 27.68
N LEU A 678 -7.02 -39.58 27.64
CA LEU A 678 -7.53 -40.95 27.76
C LEU A 678 -8.00 -41.29 29.18
N GLU A 679 -7.32 -40.79 30.21
CA GLU A 679 -7.72 -40.97 31.61
C GLU A 679 -8.99 -40.18 31.96
N ALA A 680 -9.17 -38.99 31.39
CA ALA A 680 -10.32 -38.13 31.66
C ALA A 680 -11.62 -38.69 31.05
N ASP A 681 -11.59 -39.13 29.79
CA ASP A 681 -12.69 -39.84 29.17
C ASP A 681 -12.22 -40.70 27.98
N PRO A 682 -12.08 -42.03 28.17
CA PRO A 682 -11.55 -42.91 27.14
C PRO A 682 -12.50 -43.13 25.96
N ALA A 683 -13.81 -42.90 26.10
CA ALA A 683 -14.78 -43.14 25.03
C ALA A 683 -14.99 -41.90 24.16
N ALA A 684 -15.08 -40.71 24.77
CA ALA A 684 -15.31 -39.47 24.03
C ALA A 684 -14.04 -38.92 23.35
N ASN A 685 -12.87 -39.06 23.98
CA ASN A 685 -11.63 -38.49 23.47
C ASN A 685 -10.86 -39.43 22.54
N LEU A 686 -11.33 -40.66 22.36
CA LEU A 686 -10.62 -41.69 21.60
C LEU A 686 -10.33 -41.28 20.16
N GLU A 687 -11.33 -40.76 19.47
CA GLU A 687 -11.22 -40.35 18.07
C GLU A 687 -10.18 -39.22 17.90
N LEU A 688 -10.19 -38.25 18.82
CA LEU A 688 -9.23 -37.16 18.83
C LEU A 688 -7.80 -37.67 19.11
N VAL A 689 -7.62 -38.51 20.12
CA VAL A 689 -6.32 -39.07 20.49
C VAL A 689 -5.74 -39.90 19.34
N VAL A 690 -6.58 -40.70 18.67
CA VAL A 690 -6.18 -41.46 17.48
C VAL A 690 -5.79 -40.54 16.32
N ARG A 691 -6.53 -39.45 16.09
CA ARG A 691 -6.23 -38.49 15.02
C ARG A 691 -4.89 -37.79 15.26
N VAL A 692 -4.65 -37.28 16.47
CA VAL A 692 -3.35 -36.69 16.87
C VAL A 692 -2.22 -37.71 16.71
N ALA A 693 -2.43 -38.93 17.20
CA ALA A 693 -1.44 -39.99 17.13
C ALA A 693 -1.06 -40.34 15.68
N ARG A 694 -2.03 -40.36 14.75
CA ARG A 694 -1.79 -40.60 13.31
C ARG A 694 -0.98 -39.47 12.67
N GLU A 695 -1.40 -38.23 12.89
CA GLU A 695 -0.82 -37.04 12.24
C GLU A 695 0.62 -36.77 12.70
N TYR A 696 0.90 -36.96 13.99
CA TYR A 696 2.25 -36.78 14.57
C TYR A 696 2.95 -38.10 14.90
N SER A 697 2.63 -39.16 14.15
CA SER A 697 3.18 -40.51 14.35
C SER A 697 4.71 -40.56 14.21
N GLU A 698 5.30 -39.73 13.36
CA GLU A 698 6.76 -39.60 13.20
C GLU A 698 7.41 -38.96 14.44
N GLN A 699 6.83 -37.90 14.99
CA GLN A 699 7.36 -37.17 16.15
C GLN A 699 7.21 -37.98 17.45
N LEU A 700 6.06 -38.63 17.64
CA LEU A 700 5.74 -39.36 18.86
C LEU A 700 6.29 -40.80 18.85
N THR A 701 6.61 -41.34 17.67
CA THR A 701 6.99 -42.74 17.40
C THR A 701 5.88 -43.76 17.69
N VAL A 702 5.72 -44.72 16.78
CA VAL A 702 4.67 -45.75 16.85
C VAL A 702 4.76 -46.56 18.16
N ALA A 703 5.97 -46.90 18.61
CA ALA A 703 6.17 -47.68 19.84
C ALA A 703 5.65 -46.98 21.11
N ARG A 704 5.86 -45.66 21.24
CA ARG A 704 5.39 -44.89 22.42
C ARG A 704 3.88 -44.68 22.41
N ILE A 705 3.28 -44.56 21.22
CA ILE A 705 1.82 -44.48 21.06
C ILE A 705 1.16 -45.82 21.41
N VAL A 706 1.74 -46.95 20.96
CA VAL A 706 1.25 -48.29 21.32
C VAL A 706 1.28 -48.47 22.83
N ALA A 707 2.40 -48.15 23.48
CA ALA A 707 2.51 -48.22 24.94
C ALA A 707 1.50 -47.32 25.67
N LEU A 708 1.15 -46.17 25.10
CA LEU A 708 0.15 -45.25 25.66
C LEU A 708 -1.27 -45.85 25.61
N PHE A 709 -1.68 -46.42 24.48
CA PHE A 709 -2.99 -47.08 24.37
C PHE A 709 -3.08 -48.36 25.21
N GLU A 710 -1.99 -49.12 25.33
CA GLU A 710 -1.91 -50.31 26.19
C GLU A 710 -2.02 -49.95 27.68
N ALA A 711 -1.30 -48.90 28.11
CA ALA A 711 -1.40 -48.40 29.49
C ALA A 711 -2.81 -47.88 29.82
N ALA A 712 -3.50 -47.32 28.83
CA ALA A 712 -4.89 -46.87 28.96
C ALA A 712 -5.93 -48.01 28.80
N GLY A 713 -5.51 -49.23 28.45
CA GLY A 713 -6.41 -50.37 28.21
C GLY A 713 -7.35 -50.22 27.01
N SER A 714 -7.07 -49.29 26.08
CA SER A 714 -7.97 -48.95 24.97
C SER A 714 -7.60 -49.69 23.69
N TRP A 715 -8.16 -50.89 23.53
CA TRP A 715 -7.96 -51.73 22.34
C TRP A 715 -8.60 -51.14 21.08
N ASP A 716 -9.73 -50.43 21.22
CA ASP A 716 -10.39 -49.72 20.12
C ASP A 716 -9.49 -48.59 19.57
N GLY A 717 -8.83 -47.83 20.46
CA GLY A 717 -7.89 -46.78 20.07
C GLY A 717 -6.68 -47.32 19.34
N LEU A 718 -6.10 -48.40 19.87
CA LEU A 718 -4.98 -49.11 19.25
C LEU A 718 -5.36 -49.62 17.85
N TYR A 719 -6.56 -50.21 17.71
CA TYR A 719 -7.09 -50.68 16.43
C TYR A 719 -7.25 -49.53 15.42
N PHE A 720 -7.92 -48.44 15.79
CA PHE A 720 -8.10 -47.31 14.87
C PHE A 720 -6.77 -46.65 14.52
N PHE A 721 -5.85 -46.45 15.47
CA PHE A 721 -4.53 -45.87 15.19
C PHE A 721 -3.73 -46.74 14.22
N LEU A 722 -3.50 -48.01 14.58
CA LEU A 722 -2.68 -48.93 13.79
C LEU A 722 -3.29 -49.22 12.42
N GLY A 723 -4.62 -49.20 12.26
CA GLY A 723 -5.27 -49.38 10.95
C GLY A 723 -4.92 -48.29 9.93
N GLY A 724 -4.59 -47.08 10.38
CA GLY A 724 -4.12 -46.00 9.50
C GLY A 724 -2.62 -46.12 9.16
N VAL A 725 -1.84 -46.72 10.05
CA VAL A 725 -0.38 -46.88 9.91
C VAL A 725 -0.03 -48.17 9.16
N LEU A 726 -0.91 -49.18 9.18
CA LEU A 726 -0.68 -50.52 8.65
C LEU A 726 -0.26 -50.54 7.17
N ALA A 727 -0.85 -49.69 6.34
CA ALA A 727 -0.56 -49.65 4.91
C ALA A 727 0.85 -49.12 4.57
N GLY A 728 1.45 -48.35 5.49
CA GLY A 728 2.78 -47.74 5.30
C GLY A 728 3.90 -48.37 6.14
N SER A 729 3.59 -49.35 6.99
CA SER A 729 4.56 -49.98 7.90
C SER A 729 4.93 -51.39 7.47
N GLU A 730 6.22 -51.69 7.49
CA GLU A 730 6.75 -53.06 7.30
C GLU A 730 7.11 -53.73 8.65
N ASP A 731 6.88 -53.06 9.79
CA ASP A 731 7.29 -53.55 11.12
C ASP A 731 6.41 -54.74 11.59
N PRO A 732 7.01 -55.92 11.84
CA PRO A 732 6.26 -57.09 12.31
C PRO A 732 5.45 -56.88 13.59
N GLU A 733 5.93 -56.07 14.55
CA GLU A 733 5.22 -55.85 15.81
C GLU A 733 3.96 -54.99 15.61
N VAL A 734 3.98 -54.04 14.67
CA VAL A 734 2.81 -53.21 14.33
C VAL A 734 1.69 -54.06 13.75
N HIS A 735 2.03 -54.97 12.84
CA HIS A 735 1.06 -55.88 12.24
C HIS A 735 0.50 -56.88 13.27
N TYR A 736 1.35 -57.40 14.16
CA TYR A 736 0.90 -58.26 15.28
C TYR A 736 -0.08 -57.52 16.20
N LYS A 737 0.29 -56.31 16.64
CA LYS A 737 -0.53 -55.50 17.56
C LYS A 737 -1.85 -55.08 16.93
N TYR A 738 -1.89 -54.82 15.63
CA TYR A 738 -3.14 -54.56 14.91
C TYR A 738 -4.05 -55.79 14.91
N ILE A 739 -3.51 -56.98 14.64
CA ILE A 739 -4.26 -58.25 14.69
C ILE A 739 -4.79 -58.51 16.11
N GLU A 740 -3.96 -58.30 17.13
CA GLU A 740 -4.34 -58.44 18.54
C GLU A 740 -5.48 -57.48 18.90
N ALA A 741 -5.37 -56.20 18.50
CA ALA A 741 -6.39 -55.19 18.75
C ALA A 741 -7.71 -55.52 18.00
N ALA A 742 -7.65 -55.84 16.70
CA ALA A 742 -8.81 -56.18 15.88
C ALA A 742 -9.56 -57.43 16.40
N ALA A 743 -8.83 -58.42 16.91
CA ALA A 743 -9.43 -59.61 17.51
C ALA A 743 -10.13 -59.30 18.83
N ARG A 744 -9.51 -58.49 19.71
CA ARG A 744 -10.08 -58.10 21.01
C ARG A 744 -11.29 -57.17 20.89
N THR A 745 -11.36 -56.36 19.82
CA THR A 745 -12.50 -55.48 19.52
C THR A 745 -13.63 -56.17 18.75
N GLY A 746 -13.47 -57.47 18.44
CA GLY A 746 -14.49 -58.26 17.74
C GLY A 746 -14.58 -58.01 16.23
N GLN A 747 -13.62 -57.31 15.63
CA GLN A 747 -13.56 -57.00 14.19
C GLN A 747 -12.98 -58.16 13.38
N VAL A 748 -13.66 -59.31 13.42
CA VAL A 748 -13.18 -60.58 12.82
C VAL A 748 -12.91 -60.48 11.32
N LYS A 749 -13.66 -59.64 10.59
CA LYS A 749 -13.47 -59.40 9.14
C LYS A 749 -12.14 -58.70 8.83
N GLU A 750 -11.68 -57.81 9.69
CA GLU A 750 -10.41 -57.10 9.50
C GLU A 750 -9.23 -57.97 9.91
N VAL A 751 -9.40 -58.82 10.93
CA VAL A 751 -8.45 -59.90 11.23
C VAL A 751 -8.29 -60.82 10.01
N GLU A 752 -9.40 -61.24 9.38
CA GLU A 752 -9.36 -62.03 8.13
C GLU A 752 -8.63 -61.29 7.00
N ARG A 753 -8.95 -60.00 6.80
CA ARG A 753 -8.35 -59.18 5.75
C ARG A 753 -6.84 -59.06 5.93
N VAL A 754 -6.36 -58.69 7.13
CA VAL A 754 -4.93 -58.48 7.38
C VAL A 754 -4.15 -59.78 7.35
N THR A 755 -4.70 -60.86 7.89
CA THR A 755 -4.06 -62.19 7.81
C THR A 755 -3.96 -62.69 6.36
N ARG A 756 -4.87 -62.27 5.47
CA ARG A 756 -4.84 -62.57 4.03
C ARG A 756 -3.88 -61.66 3.24
N GLU A 757 -3.92 -60.36 3.50
CA GLU A 757 -3.24 -59.35 2.67
C GLU A 757 -1.80 -59.09 3.14
N SER A 758 -1.56 -58.97 4.44
CA SER A 758 -0.23 -58.65 4.98
C SER A 758 0.72 -59.85 5.04
N SER A 759 1.99 -59.63 4.71
CA SER A 759 3.09 -60.61 4.87
C SER A 759 4.04 -60.29 6.02
N CYS A 760 3.85 -59.17 6.72
CA CYS A 760 4.86 -58.63 7.62
C CYS A 760 4.72 -59.10 9.07
N TYR A 761 3.59 -59.71 9.45
CA TYR A 761 3.37 -60.15 10.83
C TYR A 761 4.21 -61.40 11.22
N PRO A 762 4.59 -61.55 12.51
CA PRO A 762 5.27 -62.72 13.03
C PRO A 762 4.32 -63.94 13.05
N PRO A 763 4.51 -64.94 12.18
CA PRO A 763 3.48 -65.92 11.87
C PRO A 763 3.23 -66.91 13.02
N ASP A 764 4.27 -67.29 13.78
CA ASP A 764 4.13 -68.17 14.95
C ASP A 764 3.36 -67.52 16.11
N ARG A 765 3.63 -66.23 16.39
CA ARG A 765 2.93 -65.50 17.46
C ARG A 765 1.47 -65.26 17.11
N VAL A 766 1.19 -64.87 15.86
CA VAL A 766 -0.19 -64.68 15.38
C VAL A 766 -0.96 -66.00 15.40
N LYS A 767 -0.34 -67.11 14.97
CA LYS A 767 -0.96 -68.46 15.04
C LYS A 767 -1.38 -68.81 16.46
N THR A 768 -0.46 -68.73 17.41
CA THR A 768 -0.73 -69.06 18.83
C THR A 768 -1.82 -68.17 19.39
N PHE A 769 -1.76 -66.85 19.12
CA PHE A 769 -2.79 -65.92 19.53
C PHE A 769 -4.17 -66.25 18.94
N LEU A 770 -4.28 -66.54 17.65
CA LEU A 770 -5.56 -66.86 17.00
C LEU A 770 -6.15 -68.19 17.50
N MET A 771 -5.30 -69.15 17.87
CA MET A 771 -5.73 -70.41 18.50
C MET A 771 -6.26 -70.20 19.93
N GLU A 772 -5.66 -69.28 20.68
CA GLU A 772 -6.10 -68.92 22.04
C GLU A 772 -7.35 -68.03 22.02
N ALA A 773 -7.43 -67.08 21.07
CA ALA A 773 -8.51 -66.11 20.96
C ALA A 773 -9.87 -66.73 20.60
N ASN A 774 -9.89 -67.96 20.07
CA ASN A 774 -11.09 -68.75 19.79
C ASN A 774 -12.20 -67.95 19.08
N LEU A 775 -11.82 -67.28 17.97
CA LEU A 775 -12.71 -66.43 17.19
C LEU A 775 -13.89 -67.23 16.58
N PRO A 776 -15.05 -66.59 16.36
CA PRO A 776 -16.25 -67.25 15.80
C PRO A 776 -16.08 -67.66 14.32
N ASP A 777 -15.18 -67.01 13.58
CA ASP A 777 -14.78 -67.41 12.23
C ASP A 777 -13.35 -67.92 12.26
N ALA A 778 -13.13 -69.13 11.73
CA ALA A 778 -11.81 -69.74 11.67
C ALA A 778 -10.99 -69.27 10.45
N ARG A 779 -11.57 -68.49 9.52
CA ARG A 779 -10.88 -67.99 8.32
C ARG A 779 -9.58 -67.23 8.59
N PRO A 780 -9.45 -66.36 9.60
CA PRO A 780 -8.18 -65.70 9.85
C PRO A 780 -7.06 -66.67 10.22
N LEU A 781 -7.36 -67.70 11.03
CA LEU A 781 -6.42 -68.76 11.36
C LEU A 781 -6.08 -69.59 10.11
N ILE A 782 -7.08 -69.88 9.27
CA ILE A 782 -6.88 -70.58 7.99
C ILE A 782 -5.93 -69.80 7.08
N ASN A 783 -6.08 -68.47 6.95
CA ASN A 783 -5.23 -67.64 6.10
C ASN A 783 -3.76 -67.65 6.55
N VAL A 784 -3.50 -67.50 7.86
CA VAL A 784 -2.14 -67.53 8.44
C VAL A 784 -1.50 -68.90 8.24
N CYS A 785 -2.23 -69.97 8.59
CA CYS A 785 -1.70 -71.32 8.52
C CYS A 785 -1.51 -71.78 7.07
N ASP A 786 -2.38 -71.38 6.15
CA ASP A 786 -2.22 -71.65 4.73
C ASP A 786 -0.97 -70.95 4.19
N ARG A 787 -0.84 -69.63 4.39
CA ARG A 787 0.23 -68.82 3.81
C ARG A 787 1.62 -69.24 4.31
N HIS A 788 1.74 -69.60 5.58
CA HIS A 788 3.02 -69.93 6.22
C HIS A 788 3.28 -71.44 6.37
N GLY A 789 2.42 -72.30 5.81
CA GLY A 789 2.65 -73.75 5.78
C GLY A 789 2.32 -74.52 7.07
N PHE A 790 1.61 -73.90 8.02
CA PHE A 790 1.15 -74.56 9.27
C PHE A 790 -0.14 -75.37 9.08
N VAL A 791 -0.31 -76.00 7.92
CA VAL A 791 -1.50 -76.78 7.56
C VAL A 791 -1.77 -77.96 8.52
N PRO A 792 -0.74 -78.70 9.00
CA PRO A 792 -0.96 -79.77 9.98
C PRO A 792 -1.53 -79.24 11.31
N ASP A 793 -0.96 -78.16 11.84
CA ASP A 793 -1.40 -77.53 13.10
C ASP A 793 -2.83 -77.01 13.00
N LEU A 794 -3.18 -76.37 11.87
CA LEU A 794 -4.53 -75.92 11.57
C LEU A 794 -5.52 -77.09 11.54
N THR A 795 -5.16 -78.16 10.84
CA THR A 795 -6.02 -79.33 10.67
C THR A 795 -6.30 -80.01 12.00
N LEU A 796 -5.26 -80.17 12.83
CA LEU A 796 -5.39 -80.72 14.19
C LEU A 796 -6.24 -79.82 15.10
N TYR A 797 -6.07 -78.49 15.02
CA TYR A 797 -6.87 -77.54 15.79
C TYR A 797 -8.35 -77.57 15.40
N LEU A 798 -8.66 -77.51 14.10
CA LEU A 798 -10.02 -77.54 13.58
C LEU A 798 -10.70 -78.88 13.88
N TYR A 799 -9.96 -79.99 13.82
CA TYR A 799 -10.47 -81.32 14.15
C TYR A 799 -10.77 -81.45 15.65
N LYS A 800 -9.85 -81.03 16.53
CA LYS A 800 -10.06 -81.05 18.00
C LYS A 800 -11.24 -80.18 18.44
N LYS A 801 -11.54 -79.09 17.73
CA LYS A 801 -12.68 -78.20 17.99
C LYS A 801 -13.97 -78.61 17.28
N SER A 802 -14.01 -79.78 16.62
CA SER A 802 -15.16 -80.30 15.86
C SER A 802 -15.63 -79.39 14.72
N MET A 803 -14.74 -78.58 14.15
CA MET A 803 -15.02 -77.61 13.08
C MET A 803 -14.87 -78.23 11.68
N LEU A 804 -15.50 -79.39 11.44
CA LEU A 804 -15.31 -80.20 10.23
C LEU A 804 -15.68 -79.46 8.92
N ARG A 805 -16.69 -78.58 8.96
CA ARG A 805 -17.11 -77.75 7.82
C ARG A 805 -16.02 -76.78 7.35
N TYR A 806 -15.17 -76.31 8.25
CA TYR A 806 -14.05 -75.44 7.89
C TYR A 806 -12.90 -76.23 7.26
N ILE A 807 -12.72 -77.50 7.65
CA ILE A 807 -11.75 -78.41 7.00
C ILE A 807 -12.21 -78.70 5.56
N GLU A 808 -13.48 -79.07 5.37
CA GLU A 808 -14.09 -79.26 4.04
C GLU A 808 -14.01 -77.99 3.19
N GLY A 809 -14.39 -76.84 3.76
CA GLY A 809 -14.35 -75.55 3.08
C GLY A 809 -12.93 -75.11 2.71
N TYR A 810 -11.93 -75.37 3.56
CA TYR A 810 -10.52 -75.06 3.29
C TYR A 810 -10.01 -75.86 2.09
N VAL A 811 -10.27 -77.16 2.10
CA VAL A 811 -9.83 -78.11 1.07
C VAL A 811 -10.57 -77.86 -0.26
N GLN A 812 -11.86 -77.49 -0.24
CA GLN A 812 -12.64 -77.22 -1.45
C GLN A 812 -12.41 -75.83 -2.06
N LYS A 813 -12.30 -74.77 -1.24
CA LYS A 813 -12.38 -73.38 -1.71
C LYS A 813 -11.10 -72.57 -1.55
N VAL A 814 -10.26 -72.90 -0.57
CA VAL A 814 -9.08 -72.08 -0.25
C VAL A 814 -7.84 -72.65 -0.92
N SER A 815 -7.49 -73.91 -0.62
CA SER A 815 -6.28 -74.53 -1.14
C SER A 815 -6.47 -76.02 -1.43
N PRO A 816 -7.14 -76.39 -2.54
CA PRO A 816 -7.18 -77.77 -3.05
C PRO A 816 -5.80 -78.42 -3.22
N ALA A 817 -4.78 -77.59 -3.47
CA ALA A 817 -3.39 -78.03 -3.58
C ALA A 817 -2.84 -78.64 -2.29
N LYS A 818 -3.29 -78.18 -1.11
CA LYS A 818 -2.74 -78.61 0.20
C LYS A 818 -3.54 -79.73 0.85
N THR A 819 -4.53 -80.28 0.15
CA THR A 819 -5.28 -81.48 0.54
C THR A 819 -4.39 -82.65 0.99
N PRO A 820 -3.24 -82.95 0.36
CA PRO A 820 -2.33 -83.99 0.81
C PRO A 820 -1.87 -83.82 2.27
N ALA A 821 -1.50 -82.60 2.65
CA ALA A 821 -1.04 -82.27 4.01
C ALA A 821 -2.18 -82.35 5.03
N VAL A 822 -3.39 -81.93 4.65
CA VAL A 822 -4.60 -82.05 5.48
C VAL A 822 -4.96 -83.52 5.69
N VAL A 823 -4.94 -84.33 4.64
CA VAL A 823 -5.19 -85.77 4.71
C VAL A 823 -4.14 -86.46 5.57
N GLY A 824 -2.86 -86.11 5.39
CA GLY A 824 -1.78 -86.61 6.25
C GLY A 824 -2.00 -86.30 7.73
N ALA A 825 -2.34 -85.06 8.06
CA ALA A 825 -2.61 -84.65 9.44
C ALA A 825 -3.89 -85.27 10.03
N LEU A 826 -4.93 -85.48 9.22
CA LEU A 826 -6.15 -86.19 9.64
C LEU A 826 -5.88 -87.69 9.89
N LEU A 827 -5.04 -88.31 9.07
CA LEU A 827 -4.59 -89.69 9.27
C LEU A 827 -3.75 -89.83 10.55
N ASP A 828 -2.86 -88.87 10.82
CA ASP A 828 -2.07 -88.83 12.05
C ASP A 828 -2.94 -88.62 13.31
N ALA A 829 -4.11 -87.98 13.14
CA ALA A 829 -5.09 -87.72 14.19
C ALA A 829 -6.15 -88.84 14.37
N GLU A 830 -5.99 -89.97 13.68
CA GLU A 830 -6.94 -91.08 13.65
C GLU A 830 -8.38 -90.64 13.28
N ALA A 831 -8.51 -89.71 12.34
CA ALA A 831 -9.83 -89.29 11.86
C ALA A 831 -10.53 -90.40 11.06
N ASP A 832 -11.87 -90.34 11.01
CA ASP A 832 -12.70 -91.33 10.32
C ASP A 832 -12.32 -91.45 8.84
N GLU A 833 -12.01 -92.68 8.40
CA GLU A 833 -11.60 -92.99 7.03
C GLU A 833 -12.70 -92.62 6.02
N ALA A 834 -13.98 -92.71 6.41
CA ALA A 834 -15.10 -92.28 5.59
C ALA A 834 -15.11 -90.75 5.40
N PHE A 835 -14.78 -89.99 6.45
CA PHE A 835 -14.66 -88.54 6.36
C PHE A 835 -13.50 -88.13 5.45
N ILE A 836 -12.33 -88.77 5.59
CA ILE A 836 -11.15 -88.50 4.75
C ILE A 836 -11.45 -88.84 3.28
N THR A 837 -12.10 -89.98 3.03
CA THR A 837 -12.47 -90.41 1.67
C THR A 837 -13.47 -89.43 1.05
N ASN A 838 -14.50 -89.01 1.78
CA ASN A 838 -15.46 -88.01 1.33
C ASN A 838 -14.80 -86.64 1.08
N LEU A 839 -13.85 -86.24 1.93
CA LEU A 839 -13.10 -84.99 1.79
C LEU A 839 -12.28 -84.99 0.50
N VAL A 840 -11.55 -86.08 0.23
CA VAL A 840 -10.76 -86.28 -0.98
C VAL A 840 -11.66 -86.31 -2.23
N LEU A 841 -12.78 -87.05 -2.19
CA LEU A 841 -13.77 -87.10 -3.26
C LEU A 841 -14.50 -85.78 -3.49
N SER A 842 -14.53 -84.88 -2.50
CA SER A 842 -15.17 -83.57 -2.64
C SER A 842 -14.34 -82.58 -3.48
N VAL A 843 -13.03 -82.82 -3.60
CA VAL A 843 -12.10 -81.93 -4.33
C VAL A 843 -11.69 -82.50 -5.68
N ARG A 844 -11.80 -83.83 -5.85
CA ARG A 844 -11.65 -84.54 -7.14
C ARG A 844 -10.36 -84.16 -7.87
N SER A 845 -10.49 -83.54 -9.04
CA SER A 845 -9.40 -83.20 -9.98
C SER A 845 -8.52 -82.04 -9.54
N LEU A 846 -8.88 -81.30 -8.48
CA LEU A 846 -8.10 -80.17 -7.98
C LEU A 846 -7.00 -80.58 -6.98
N VAL A 847 -6.96 -81.86 -6.57
CA VAL A 847 -5.95 -82.37 -5.63
C VAL A 847 -4.66 -82.76 -6.36
N PRO A 848 -3.48 -82.34 -5.89
CA PRO A 848 -2.20 -82.85 -6.38
C PRO A 848 -2.08 -84.34 -6.05
N VAL A 849 -2.34 -85.17 -7.05
CA VAL A 849 -2.45 -86.62 -6.85
C VAL A 849 -1.12 -87.22 -6.43
N ALA A 850 0.01 -86.75 -6.98
CA ALA A 850 1.34 -87.25 -6.62
C ALA A 850 1.65 -87.05 -5.12
N GLU A 851 1.41 -85.85 -4.59
CA GLU A 851 1.64 -85.53 -3.17
C GLU A 851 0.64 -86.23 -2.25
N LEU A 852 -0.63 -86.38 -2.68
CA LEU A 852 -1.65 -87.12 -1.94
C LEU A 852 -1.27 -88.59 -1.81
N VAL A 853 -0.79 -89.16 -2.92
CA VAL A 853 -0.34 -90.56 -2.98
C VAL A 853 0.85 -90.75 -2.07
N GLU A 854 1.83 -89.85 -2.05
CA GLU A 854 2.97 -89.90 -1.14
C GLU A 854 2.56 -89.78 0.35
N ALA A 855 1.67 -88.83 0.67
CA ALA A 855 1.16 -88.62 2.02
C ALA A 855 0.40 -89.84 2.57
N VAL A 856 -0.29 -90.57 1.69
CA VAL A 856 -1.03 -91.78 2.04
C VAL A 856 -0.15 -93.05 1.97
N GLU A 857 0.81 -93.11 1.04
CA GLU A 857 1.79 -94.18 0.84
C GLU A 857 2.71 -94.31 2.04
N SER A 858 3.26 -93.18 2.52
CA SER A 858 4.09 -93.13 3.75
C SER A 858 3.38 -93.65 5.00
N ARG A 859 2.04 -93.67 5.00
CA ARG A 859 1.19 -94.15 6.11
C ARG A 859 0.57 -95.53 5.84
N ASN A 860 1.00 -96.22 4.78
CA ASN A 860 0.52 -97.55 4.35
C ASN A 860 -1.02 -97.63 4.15
N ARG A 861 -1.64 -96.56 3.63
CA ARG A 861 -3.11 -96.50 3.38
C ARG A 861 -3.48 -96.29 1.91
N LEU A 862 -2.56 -96.56 0.96
CA LEU A 862 -2.71 -96.32 -0.50
C LEU A 862 -4.05 -96.78 -1.11
N LYS A 863 -4.65 -97.84 -0.58
CA LYS A 863 -5.94 -98.40 -1.04
C LYS A 863 -7.11 -97.43 -0.88
N MET A 864 -7.06 -96.50 0.08
CA MET A 864 -8.14 -95.53 0.31
C MET A 864 -8.34 -94.56 -0.87
N LEU A 865 -7.32 -94.39 -1.71
CA LEU A 865 -7.37 -93.52 -2.88
C LEU A 865 -7.95 -94.21 -4.13
N ASN A 866 -8.24 -95.51 -4.07
CA ASN A 866 -8.71 -96.26 -5.23
C ASN A 866 -10.01 -95.68 -5.86
N PRO A 867 -11.04 -95.29 -5.08
CA PRO A 867 -12.25 -94.68 -5.63
C PRO A 867 -11.98 -93.36 -6.37
N LEU A 868 -11.00 -92.58 -5.91
CA LEU A 868 -10.60 -91.33 -6.56
C LEU A 868 -9.83 -91.61 -7.87
N LEU A 869 -8.85 -92.51 -7.81
CA LEU A 869 -7.98 -92.82 -8.96
C LEU A 869 -8.75 -93.45 -10.12
N GLU A 870 -9.67 -94.37 -9.83
CA GLU A 870 -10.54 -94.98 -10.85
C GLU A 870 -11.49 -93.96 -11.48
N GLN A 871 -12.06 -93.04 -10.69
CA GLN A 871 -12.89 -91.96 -11.21
C GLN A 871 -12.09 -91.03 -12.13
N LEU A 872 -10.90 -90.59 -11.71
CA LEU A 872 -10.04 -89.73 -12.52
C LEU A 872 -9.62 -90.40 -13.83
N VAL A 873 -9.37 -91.71 -13.83
CA VAL A 873 -9.08 -92.47 -15.06
C VAL A 873 -10.33 -92.61 -15.95
N SER A 874 -11.50 -92.86 -15.37
CA SER A 874 -12.77 -92.95 -16.11
C SER A 874 -13.18 -91.61 -16.76
N GLU A 875 -12.80 -90.49 -16.13
CA GLU A 875 -13.00 -89.14 -16.63
C GLU A 875 -11.96 -88.73 -17.71
N GLY A 876 -11.01 -89.63 -18.03
CA GLY A 876 -10.04 -89.46 -19.10
C GLY A 876 -8.76 -88.74 -18.69
N SER A 877 -8.40 -88.71 -17.40
CA SER A 877 -7.15 -88.12 -16.93
C SER A 877 -5.93 -88.75 -17.60
N ARG A 878 -4.98 -87.91 -17.99
CA ARG A 878 -3.69 -88.28 -18.58
C ARG A 878 -2.51 -88.01 -17.65
N ASP A 879 -2.79 -87.65 -16.39
CA ASP A 879 -1.77 -87.27 -15.42
C ASP A 879 -0.88 -88.47 -15.03
N PRO A 880 0.45 -88.39 -15.26
CA PRO A 880 1.37 -89.43 -14.83
C PRO A 880 1.22 -89.80 -13.36
N GLY A 881 0.98 -88.86 -12.45
CA GLY A 881 0.84 -89.16 -11.01
C GLY A 881 -0.35 -90.08 -10.68
N VAL A 882 -1.46 -89.93 -11.40
CA VAL A 882 -2.66 -90.79 -11.27
C VAL A 882 -2.36 -92.20 -11.77
N HIS A 883 -1.76 -92.29 -12.96
CA HIS A 883 -1.43 -93.57 -13.58
C HIS A 883 -0.25 -94.27 -12.90
N ASP A 884 0.65 -93.53 -12.28
CA ASP A 884 1.74 -94.03 -11.45
C ASP A 884 1.19 -94.64 -10.17
N ALA A 885 0.31 -93.93 -9.48
CA ALA A 885 -0.33 -94.42 -8.26
C ALA A 885 -1.19 -95.65 -8.55
N LEU A 886 -1.98 -95.63 -9.63
CA LEU A 886 -2.75 -96.78 -10.07
C LEU A 886 -1.83 -97.93 -10.51
N GLY A 887 -0.74 -97.65 -11.21
CA GLY A 887 0.28 -98.63 -11.59
C GLY A 887 0.96 -99.26 -10.38
N LYS A 888 1.32 -98.48 -9.35
CA LYS A 888 1.84 -98.95 -8.06
C LYS A 888 0.81 -99.84 -7.35
N ILE A 889 -0.46 -99.43 -7.28
CA ILE A 889 -1.55 -100.21 -6.68
C ILE A 889 -1.77 -101.52 -7.45
N ILE A 890 -1.75 -101.51 -8.78
CA ILE A 890 -1.92 -102.70 -9.63
C ILE A 890 -0.74 -103.66 -9.50
N VAL A 891 0.49 -103.14 -9.48
CA VAL A 891 1.72 -103.93 -9.23
C VAL A 891 1.71 -104.50 -7.79
N ASP A 892 1.14 -103.77 -6.81
CA ASP A 892 0.99 -104.25 -5.44
C ASP A 892 -0.12 -105.31 -5.28
N ALA A 893 -1.26 -105.11 -5.94
CA ALA A 893 -2.41 -106.02 -5.96
C ALA A 893 -2.23 -107.23 -6.88
N ASN A 894 -1.20 -107.22 -7.73
CA ASN A 894 -0.87 -108.24 -8.73
C ASN A 894 -1.98 -108.52 -9.77
N THR A 895 -2.59 -107.46 -10.30
CA THR A 895 -3.71 -107.57 -11.26
C THR A 895 -3.27 -107.20 -12.68
N ASN A 896 -2.70 -108.14 -13.45
CA ASN A 896 -2.26 -107.97 -14.86
C ASN A 896 -1.34 -106.73 -15.13
N PRO A 897 -0.15 -106.64 -14.50
CA PRO A 897 0.71 -105.45 -14.57
C PRO A 897 1.37 -105.22 -15.95
N GLU A 898 1.77 -106.27 -16.68
CA GLU A 898 2.39 -106.13 -18.00
C GLU A 898 1.48 -105.40 -19.00
N HIS A 899 0.21 -105.76 -19.02
CA HIS A 899 -0.79 -105.14 -19.89
C HIS A 899 -0.94 -103.65 -19.57
N PHE A 900 -0.93 -103.27 -18.29
CA PHE A 900 -0.98 -101.88 -17.89
C PHE A 900 0.28 -101.12 -18.35
N LEU A 901 1.48 -101.69 -18.16
CA LEU A 901 2.74 -101.05 -18.50
C LEU A 901 2.94 -100.87 -20.03
N THR A 902 2.42 -101.77 -20.85
CA THR A 902 2.54 -101.61 -22.31
C THR A 902 1.43 -100.76 -22.92
N THR A 903 0.22 -100.85 -22.37
CA THR A 903 -0.99 -100.28 -23.01
C THR A 903 -1.26 -98.86 -22.54
N ASN A 904 -0.87 -98.53 -21.31
CA ASN A 904 -1.10 -97.21 -20.75
C ASN A 904 0.04 -96.25 -21.16
N PRO A 905 -0.23 -95.21 -21.96
CA PRO A 905 0.78 -94.28 -22.43
C PRO A 905 1.10 -93.17 -21.42
N TYR A 906 0.41 -93.10 -20.27
CA TYR A 906 0.38 -91.89 -19.44
C TYR A 906 1.21 -91.97 -18.15
N TYR A 907 1.51 -93.16 -17.61
CA TYR A 907 2.33 -93.28 -16.38
C TYR A 907 3.80 -92.87 -16.63
N ASP A 908 4.50 -92.32 -15.65
CA ASP A 908 5.94 -92.10 -15.70
C ASP A 908 6.69 -93.43 -15.57
N SER A 909 7.36 -93.74 -16.67
CA SER A 909 8.20 -94.91 -16.84
C SER A 909 9.34 -94.99 -15.82
N LEU A 910 9.87 -93.86 -15.37
CA LEU A 910 10.94 -93.81 -14.39
C LEU A 910 10.44 -94.16 -12.98
N VAL A 911 9.29 -93.58 -12.58
CA VAL A 911 8.71 -93.71 -11.23
C VAL A 911 8.14 -95.10 -11.03
N VAL A 912 7.27 -95.54 -11.94
CA VAL A 912 6.70 -96.89 -11.90
C VAL A 912 7.80 -97.92 -12.14
N GLY A 913 8.77 -97.63 -13.01
CA GLY A 913 9.91 -98.50 -13.25
C GLY A 913 10.78 -98.70 -12.01
N ARG A 914 11.07 -97.64 -11.22
CA ARG A 914 11.81 -97.76 -9.95
C ARG A 914 11.02 -98.51 -8.87
N PHE A 915 9.71 -98.29 -8.79
CA PHE A 915 8.84 -99.04 -7.89
C PHE A 915 8.77 -100.52 -8.29
N ALA A 916 8.62 -100.77 -9.60
CA ALA A 916 8.64 -102.10 -10.18
C ALA A 916 10.00 -102.77 -10.00
N GLU A 917 11.15 -102.08 -10.09
CA GLU A 917 12.49 -102.67 -9.90
C GLU A 917 12.63 -103.40 -8.55
N ARG A 918 11.95 -102.90 -7.50
CA ARG A 918 11.93 -103.56 -6.17
C ARG A 918 11.15 -104.87 -6.15
N ARG A 919 10.27 -105.09 -7.12
CA ARG A 919 9.34 -106.23 -7.19
C ARG A 919 9.65 -107.15 -8.38
N ASP A 920 9.88 -106.59 -9.58
CA ASP A 920 10.30 -107.23 -10.84
C ASP A 920 11.14 -106.27 -11.74
N PRO A 921 12.46 -106.54 -11.95
CA PRO A 921 13.35 -105.74 -12.81
C PRO A 921 13.06 -105.80 -14.32
N GLY A 922 12.38 -106.85 -14.79
CA GLY A 922 12.00 -106.98 -16.20
C GLY A 922 10.91 -105.97 -16.58
N LEU A 923 9.89 -105.85 -15.72
CA LEU A 923 8.83 -104.84 -15.85
C LEU A 923 9.39 -103.41 -15.78
N ALA A 924 10.45 -103.20 -14.99
CA ALA A 924 11.14 -101.91 -14.93
C ALA A 924 11.79 -101.54 -16.28
N CYS A 925 12.45 -102.48 -16.96
CA CYS A 925 13.05 -102.23 -18.28
C CYS A 925 11.99 -101.94 -19.36
N VAL A 926 10.83 -102.59 -19.29
CA VAL A 926 9.68 -102.32 -20.18
C VAL A 926 9.17 -100.89 -19.96
N ALA A 927 9.04 -100.49 -18.69
CA ALA A 927 8.70 -99.11 -18.36
C ALA A 927 9.76 -98.13 -18.90
N TYR A 928 11.04 -98.27 -18.52
CA TYR A 928 12.10 -97.33 -18.92
C TYR A 928 12.25 -97.18 -20.44
N LYS A 929 12.07 -98.28 -21.18
CA LYS A 929 12.12 -98.25 -22.65
C LYS A 929 10.98 -97.43 -23.24
N ARG A 930 9.77 -97.52 -22.68
CA ARG A 930 8.61 -96.72 -23.12
C ARG A 930 8.86 -95.22 -22.93
N GLY A 931 9.45 -94.86 -21.79
CA GLY A 931 9.70 -93.46 -21.41
C GLY A 931 10.94 -92.82 -22.01
N GLN A 932 11.72 -93.54 -22.83
CA GLN A 932 13.04 -93.10 -23.30
C GLN A 932 13.96 -92.63 -22.14
N CYS A 933 13.86 -93.29 -20.98
CA CYS A 933 14.63 -92.91 -19.78
C CYS A 933 16.06 -93.43 -19.90
N ASP A 934 16.86 -92.77 -20.75
CA ASP A 934 18.13 -93.30 -21.24
C ASP A 934 19.11 -93.64 -20.11
N GLU A 935 19.29 -92.73 -19.16
CA GLU A 935 20.20 -92.91 -18.02
C GLU A 935 19.69 -93.95 -17.02
N ALA A 936 18.39 -94.00 -16.75
CA ALA A 936 17.82 -94.94 -15.80
C ALA A 936 17.80 -96.36 -16.37
N LEU A 937 17.56 -96.49 -17.68
CA LEU A 937 17.74 -97.73 -18.40
C LEU A 937 19.22 -98.12 -18.40
N VAL A 938 20.13 -97.22 -18.75
CA VAL A 938 21.59 -97.44 -18.68
C VAL A 938 22.02 -97.83 -17.26
N ALA A 939 21.50 -97.22 -16.21
CA ALA A 939 21.82 -97.54 -14.82
C ALA A 939 21.22 -98.87 -14.38
N CYS A 940 19.96 -99.16 -14.70
CA CYS A 940 19.30 -100.43 -14.44
C CYS A 940 20.01 -101.57 -15.18
N THR A 941 20.33 -101.36 -16.46
CA THR A 941 21.06 -102.32 -17.28
C THR A 941 22.52 -102.46 -16.85
N ASN A 942 23.24 -101.39 -16.47
CA ASN A 942 24.58 -101.48 -15.91
C ASN A 942 24.57 -102.24 -14.57
N LYS A 943 23.61 -101.96 -13.69
CA LYS A 943 23.44 -102.59 -12.36
C LYS A 943 23.09 -104.07 -12.47
N HIS A 944 22.30 -104.44 -13.47
CA HIS A 944 21.84 -105.81 -13.72
C HIS A 944 22.52 -106.47 -14.95
N ALA A 945 23.66 -105.92 -15.43
CA ALA A 945 24.51 -106.40 -16.52
C ALA A 945 23.87 -106.64 -17.91
N MET A 946 22.95 -105.79 -18.37
CA MET A 946 22.21 -105.89 -19.63
C MET A 946 22.76 -105.01 -20.79
N PHE A 947 24.07 -105.06 -21.07
CA PHE A 947 24.78 -104.17 -22.03
C PHE A 947 24.35 -104.27 -23.51
N LYS A 948 23.77 -105.39 -23.93
CA LYS A 948 23.23 -105.54 -25.31
C LYS A 948 21.98 -104.69 -25.53
N LEU A 949 21.08 -104.66 -24.55
CA LEU A 949 19.88 -103.83 -24.60
C LEU A 949 20.28 -102.35 -24.60
N GLN A 950 21.33 -102.03 -23.84
CA GLN A 950 21.91 -100.69 -23.74
C GLN A 950 22.57 -100.20 -25.04
N ALA A 951 23.44 -100.98 -25.69
CA ALA A 951 24.14 -100.53 -26.90
C ALA A 951 23.20 -100.24 -28.08
N ARG A 952 22.17 -101.09 -28.27
CA ARG A 952 21.11 -100.86 -29.27
C ARG A 952 20.37 -99.58 -29.00
N TYR A 953 19.97 -99.41 -27.76
CA TYR A 953 19.23 -98.26 -27.31
C TYR A 953 20.03 -96.96 -27.51
N VAL A 954 21.34 -96.94 -27.20
CA VAL A 954 22.21 -95.75 -27.36
C VAL A 954 22.36 -95.33 -28.83
N VAL A 955 22.56 -96.27 -29.76
CA VAL A 955 22.65 -95.93 -31.20
C VAL A 955 21.30 -95.56 -31.79
N GLU A 956 20.22 -96.30 -31.47
CA GLU A 956 18.87 -95.98 -31.95
C GLU A 956 18.44 -94.57 -31.51
N ARG A 957 18.82 -94.20 -30.28
CA ARG A 957 18.55 -92.86 -29.74
C ARG A 957 19.33 -91.77 -30.46
N ALA A 958 20.59 -92.06 -30.82
CA ALA A 958 21.48 -91.17 -31.57
C ALA A 958 21.62 -89.76 -30.98
N ASP A 959 21.53 -89.66 -29.66
CA ASP A 959 21.57 -88.40 -28.94
C ASP A 959 23.00 -88.07 -28.51
N ALA A 960 23.48 -86.88 -28.88
CA ALA A 960 24.85 -86.44 -28.62
C ALA A 960 25.17 -86.39 -27.12
N GLY A 961 24.19 -86.05 -26.29
CA GLY A 961 24.34 -85.96 -24.84
C GLY A 961 24.40 -87.34 -24.17
N LEU A 962 23.53 -88.27 -24.60
CA LEU A 962 23.62 -89.67 -24.16
C LEU A 962 24.99 -90.23 -24.53
N TRP A 963 25.45 -89.99 -25.75
CA TRP A 963 26.79 -90.40 -26.17
C TRP A 963 27.87 -89.85 -25.25
N GLU A 964 27.90 -88.54 -25.00
CA GLU A 964 28.89 -87.93 -24.13
C GLU A 964 28.84 -88.49 -22.69
N SER A 965 27.64 -88.83 -22.17
CA SER A 965 27.48 -89.37 -20.81
C SER A 965 27.96 -90.81 -20.69
N VAL A 966 27.57 -91.69 -21.61
CA VAL A 966 28.06 -93.06 -21.59
C VAL A 966 29.51 -93.17 -22.05
N LEU A 967 30.00 -92.24 -22.87
CA LEU A 967 31.39 -92.13 -23.30
C LEU A 967 32.22 -91.23 -22.39
N GLY A 968 31.71 -90.75 -21.26
CA GLY A 968 32.49 -89.94 -20.32
C GLY A 968 33.58 -90.77 -19.64
N PRO A 969 34.74 -90.17 -19.27
CA PRO A 969 35.83 -90.90 -18.62
C PRO A 969 35.46 -91.46 -17.24
N GLU A 970 34.42 -90.93 -16.60
CA GLU A 970 33.91 -91.40 -15.31
C GLU A 970 33.03 -92.66 -15.39
N ASN A 971 32.52 -93.04 -16.59
CA ASN A 971 31.71 -94.23 -16.71
C ASN A 971 32.59 -95.49 -16.68
N ALA A 972 32.49 -96.29 -15.62
CA ALA A 972 33.26 -97.53 -15.48
C ALA A 972 32.98 -98.53 -16.61
N SER A 973 31.74 -98.55 -17.12
CA SER A 973 31.29 -99.43 -18.21
C SER A 973 31.54 -98.84 -19.60
N ARG A 974 32.26 -97.70 -19.69
CA ARG A 974 32.56 -96.99 -20.95
C ARG A 974 33.18 -97.89 -22.00
N ARG A 975 34.16 -98.71 -21.61
CA ARG A 975 34.86 -99.60 -22.56
C ARG A 975 33.92 -100.68 -23.11
N GLN A 976 33.16 -101.34 -22.24
CA GLN A 976 32.19 -102.38 -22.62
C GLN A 976 31.12 -101.81 -23.56
N LEU A 977 30.74 -100.55 -23.35
CA LEU A 977 29.82 -99.88 -24.25
C LEU A 977 30.48 -99.46 -25.58
N ILE A 978 31.66 -98.82 -25.57
CA ILE A 978 32.40 -98.42 -26.80
C ILE A 978 32.61 -99.63 -27.71
N ASP A 979 33.01 -100.76 -27.12
CA ASP A 979 33.19 -102.01 -27.85
C ASP A 979 31.90 -102.42 -28.54
N GLN A 980 30.77 -102.47 -27.81
CA GLN A 980 29.45 -102.82 -28.39
C GLN A 980 28.93 -101.78 -29.40
N VAL A 981 29.35 -100.54 -29.27
CA VAL A 981 28.95 -99.44 -30.15
C VAL A 981 29.69 -99.53 -31.48
N VAL A 982 31.02 -99.70 -31.45
CA VAL A 982 31.84 -99.85 -32.66
C VAL A 982 31.57 -101.20 -33.32
N SER A 983 31.32 -102.27 -32.54
CA SER A 983 31.14 -103.63 -33.08
C SER A 983 29.73 -103.94 -33.54
N THR A 984 28.70 -103.52 -32.80
CA THR A 984 27.32 -103.99 -32.99
C THR A 984 26.44 -102.87 -33.50
N ALA A 985 26.42 -101.75 -32.79
CA ALA A 985 25.34 -100.80 -32.97
C ALA A 985 25.57 -99.79 -34.12
N LEU A 986 26.79 -99.25 -34.33
CA LEU A 986 27.09 -98.32 -35.44
C LEU A 986 27.19 -98.96 -36.83
N PRO A 987 27.74 -100.18 -37.00
CA PRO A 987 27.69 -100.87 -38.29
C PRO A 987 26.26 -101.20 -38.74
N GLU A 988 25.35 -101.48 -37.80
CA GLU A 988 23.92 -101.72 -38.09
C GLU A 988 23.17 -100.41 -38.42
N CYS A 989 23.75 -99.26 -38.07
CA CYS A 989 23.14 -97.96 -38.23
C CYS A 989 23.22 -97.46 -39.69
N LYS A 990 22.06 -97.35 -40.35
CA LYS A 990 21.96 -96.85 -41.73
C LYS A 990 21.74 -95.34 -41.83
N ASN A 991 21.46 -94.68 -40.71
CA ASN A 991 21.05 -93.29 -40.72
C ASN A 991 22.30 -92.38 -40.66
N PRO A 992 22.54 -91.56 -41.70
CA PRO A 992 23.71 -90.70 -41.77
C PRO A 992 23.86 -89.75 -40.59
N GLU A 993 22.74 -89.30 -40.06
CA GLU A 993 22.75 -88.37 -38.95
C GLU A 993 23.15 -89.07 -37.65
N GLN A 994 22.65 -90.28 -37.38
CA GLN A 994 22.98 -91.00 -36.15
C GLN A 994 24.46 -91.36 -36.07
N VAL A 995 25.03 -91.77 -37.21
CA VAL A 995 26.47 -92.05 -37.36
C VAL A 995 27.29 -90.77 -37.23
N SER A 996 26.90 -89.69 -37.93
CA SER A 996 27.59 -88.40 -37.81
C SER A 996 27.55 -87.85 -36.38
N VAL A 997 26.49 -88.10 -35.63
CA VAL A 997 26.35 -87.67 -34.23
C VAL A 997 27.24 -88.51 -33.32
N ALA A 998 27.26 -89.83 -33.46
CA ALA A 998 28.16 -90.68 -32.69
C ALA A 998 29.64 -90.32 -32.93
N VAL A 999 30.01 -90.03 -34.18
CA VAL A 999 31.35 -89.54 -34.56
C VAL A 999 31.65 -88.22 -33.84
N LYS A 1000 30.77 -87.22 -33.96
CA LYS A 1000 30.95 -85.92 -33.28
C LYS A 1000 31.06 -86.06 -31.77
N ALA A 1001 30.31 -86.96 -31.15
CA ALA A 1001 30.39 -87.21 -29.72
C ALA A 1001 31.74 -87.84 -29.31
N PHE A 1002 32.28 -88.72 -30.14
CA PHE A 1002 33.64 -89.25 -29.94
C PHE A 1002 34.67 -88.11 -30.07
N MET A 1003 34.48 -87.14 -30.98
CA MET A 1003 35.40 -85.99 -31.14
C MET A 1003 35.42 -85.12 -29.88
N GLY A 1004 34.23 -84.80 -29.38
CA GLY A 1004 34.07 -83.93 -28.22
C GLY A 1004 34.62 -84.55 -26.93
N ALA A 1005 34.52 -85.86 -26.77
CA ALA A 1005 35.02 -86.57 -25.59
C ALA A 1005 36.54 -86.79 -25.56
N ASP A 1006 37.30 -86.11 -26.45
CA ASP A 1006 38.75 -86.28 -26.69
C ASP A 1006 39.13 -87.75 -26.96
N LEU A 1007 38.17 -88.54 -27.46
CA LEU A 1007 38.40 -89.90 -27.91
C LEU A 1007 39.02 -89.90 -29.30
N GLN A 1008 40.13 -89.17 -29.49
CA GLN A 1008 40.81 -89.05 -30.77
C GLN A 1008 41.22 -90.41 -31.34
N ALA A 1009 41.63 -91.36 -30.50
CA ALA A 1009 41.98 -92.71 -30.96
C ALA A 1009 40.75 -93.51 -31.47
N PRO A 1010 39.68 -93.72 -30.68
CA PRO A 1010 38.45 -94.35 -31.19
C PRO A 1010 37.82 -93.57 -32.34
N LEU A 1011 37.96 -92.25 -32.34
CA LEU A 1011 37.46 -91.38 -33.39
C LEU A 1011 38.25 -91.53 -34.69
N ILE A 1012 39.58 -91.52 -34.68
CA ILE A 1012 40.37 -91.78 -35.90
C ILE A 1012 40.02 -93.17 -36.42
N GLU A 1013 39.90 -94.18 -35.54
CA GLU A 1013 39.47 -95.51 -35.96
C GLU A 1013 38.09 -95.47 -36.62
N LEU A 1014 37.16 -94.71 -36.03
CA LEU A 1014 35.80 -94.53 -36.54
C LEU A 1014 35.76 -93.68 -37.83
N LEU A 1015 36.53 -92.59 -37.94
CA LEU A 1015 36.59 -91.65 -39.07
C LEU A 1015 37.41 -92.19 -40.24
N GLU A 1016 38.48 -92.95 -40.02
CA GLU A 1016 39.09 -93.75 -41.07
C GLU A 1016 38.07 -94.77 -41.59
N LYS A 1017 37.39 -95.50 -40.68
CA LYS A 1017 36.36 -96.47 -41.07
C LYS A 1017 35.17 -95.82 -41.79
N ILE A 1018 34.85 -94.55 -41.51
CA ILE A 1018 33.71 -93.85 -42.10
C ILE A 1018 34.09 -92.98 -43.32
N VAL A 1019 35.16 -92.17 -43.32
CA VAL A 1019 35.50 -91.22 -44.42
C VAL A 1019 36.25 -91.87 -45.57
N LEU A 1020 37.31 -92.66 -45.29
CA LEU A 1020 38.04 -93.36 -46.36
C LEU A 1020 37.13 -94.33 -47.07
N ASN A 1021 36.22 -94.95 -46.32
CA ASN A 1021 35.38 -95.99 -46.87
C ASN A 1021 33.99 -95.51 -47.30
N ASN A 1022 33.52 -94.31 -46.92
CA ASN A 1022 32.17 -93.88 -47.32
C ASN A 1022 32.09 -92.52 -47.97
N SER A 1023 31.85 -92.60 -49.28
CA SER A 1023 31.53 -91.51 -50.18
C SER A 1023 30.20 -90.79 -49.90
N SER A 1024 29.29 -91.40 -49.12
CA SER A 1024 28.05 -90.74 -48.66
C SER A 1024 28.32 -89.67 -47.62
N PHE A 1025 29.37 -89.86 -46.82
CA PHE A 1025 29.86 -88.87 -45.88
C PHE A 1025 31.08 -88.12 -46.39
N SER A 1026 31.79 -88.67 -47.40
CA SER A 1026 33.01 -88.04 -47.94
C SER A 1026 32.74 -86.63 -48.42
N ASN A 1027 31.57 -86.34 -49.00
CA ASN A 1027 31.25 -84.99 -49.51
C ASN A 1027 30.67 -84.07 -48.43
N ASN A 1028 30.47 -84.57 -47.22
CA ASN A 1028 29.90 -83.77 -46.16
C ASN A 1028 30.98 -82.83 -45.63
N HIS A 1029 30.97 -81.60 -46.15
CA HIS A 1029 31.92 -80.56 -45.80
C HIS A 1029 32.03 -80.34 -44.28
N ASN A 1030 31.01 -80.69 -43.49
CA ASN A 1030 31.10 -80.66 -42.03
C ASN A 1030 31.96 -81.78 -41.43
N LEU A 1031 31.87 -83.03 -41.91
CA LEU A 1031 32.72 -84.13 -41.43
C LEU A 1031 34.16 -83.97 -41.94
N GLN A 1032 34.34 -83.48 -43.18
CA GLN A 1032 35.64 -83.12 -43.73
C GLN A 1032 36.28 -81.95 -42.98
N ASN A 1033 35.55 -80.84 -42.75
CA ASN A 1033 36.06 -79.72 -41.97
C ASN A 1033 36.32 -80.11 -40.52
N LEU A 1034 35.51 -80.99 -39.91
CA LEU A 1034 35.80 -81.53 -38.58
C LEU A 1034 37.11 -82.31 -38.57
N LEU A 1035 37.36 -83.15 -39.57
CA LEU A 1035 38.63 -83.88 -39.73
C LEU A 1035 39.83 -82.91 -39.85
N ILE A 1036 39.68 -81.83 -40.64
CA ILE A 1036 40.69 -80.76 -40.76
C ILE A 1036 40.89 -80.02 -39.43
N ILE A 1037 39.82 -79.73 -38.70
CA ILE A 1037 39.87 -79.04 -37.41
C ILE A 1037 40.46 -79.95 -36.31
N THR A 1038 40.18 -81.26 -36.31
CA THR A 1038 40.79 -82.23 -35.37
C THR A 1038 42.25 -82.49 -35.66
N ALA A 1039 42.71 -82.22 -36.88
CA ALA A 1039 44.12 -82.33 -37.26
C ALA A 1039 44.93 -81.05 -37.00
N ILE A 1040 44.27 -79.88 -36.88
CA ILE A 1040 44.90 -78.59 -36.59
C ILE A 1040 45.00 -78.31 -35.07
N LYS A 1041 44.14 -78.92 -34.25
CA LYS A 1041 44.29 -79.01 -32.77
C LYS A 1041 45.11 -80.24 -32.41
#